data_AF-A0A6A3L5B6-F1
#
_entry.id   AF-A0A6A3L5B6-F1
#
_cell.length_a   1.000
_cell.length_b   1.000
_cell.length_c   1.000
_cell.angle_alpha   90.00
_cell.angle_beta   90.00
_cell.angle_gamma   90.00
#
_symmetry.space_group_name_H-M   'P 1'
#
loop_
_entity.id
_entity.type
_entity.pdbx_description
1 polymer ?
#
loop_
_entity_poly.entity_id
_entity_poly.type
_entity_poly.pdbx_seq_one_letter_code
_entity_poly.pdbx_strand_id
1 'polypeptide(L)'
;MASDENDTNYWKMSVSKVEVNPQESGPSRRSIRSSMLSRDKAYIIRDNQTRMFQGLTTGSSRSKRKFTKWQLFNIVNRLVVIAAACQYIYISMLATWRTVEVLRSMPNPTQVFGVFTASLIADYAGDGLIRDSPLVQKVLGGDTTPRDYVVFLESDTQVSTENCSQIPLFNAEIYNYAFLTHMYTQMVNDTSYNTTVLADLELVVVVVDCSSTQLNNGDPSIVRVFNVARSRDDPTDVYIVMISLSVQDYQMWSYKKAGPALVGMIAIIHDMQGDITKQIYMMAPTYPYQRSLDFEIYEFIKITEESYRELRSIPKDPTTQSVKHLVTSRKHGFFDGDVQSNIHSMYSHLDVTDARSALYEWEWLGEALIEDSWAWVHGLHFIFGMQTFFSLLVLFLVTYQNIRAGKIWVGAPFASTSTATFVTRGILVVVSWYVNSFWTLFEFALSNAAILSGAEGVYVHKELVHADVLVVYLGVVAFLSWMIHERIDPSVAIFLFEIIHSHRLSFIRISPSVLNEIVTYSNSVFRLGDAAKTPVVAAMAPLDFWSVFQIPKKDATFLAASFFPKISLLAIVICYALLRKLYRYFYPEDIHQRSTRSADQSANEKAAIAQKGNLTNFEISTGAELQTRFGIISDYKNYVYFKGMKFASADGVYCSGYVIVNGKFLVSSKHLMAVVMMKMVRTRFTNVYAYEVEGNSVKDTARLVYPETFTWSDLWHLNVNVLL
;
A
#
# COMPACT_ATOMS: atom_id res chain seq x y z
N MET A 1 -22.82 27.05 -45.60
CA MET A 1 -24.09 27.47 -46.21
C MET A 1 -25.11 26.40 -45.84
N ALA A 2 -25.99 26.72 -44.89
CA ALA A 2 -27.22 26.00 -44.62
C ALA A 2 -28.09 26.02 -45.90
N SER A 3 -29.09 25.18 -46.13
CA SER A 3 -30.16 24.66 -45.27
C SER A 3 -30.97 23.66 -46.14
N ASP A 4 -31.55 22.58 -45.62
CA ASP A 4 -32.98 22.41 -45.26
C ASP A 4 -33.45 21.10 -45.95
N GLU A 5 -34.49 20.36 -45.59
CA GLU A 5 -35.35 20.16 -44.43
C GLU A 5 -36.36 19.06 -44.89
N ASN A 6 -36.84 18.17 -43.98
CA ASN A 6 -38.15 17.48 -44.02
C ASN A 6 -38.52 16.53 -45.22
N ASP A 7 -39.32 15.47 -45.11
CA ASP A 7 -40.11 14.88 -44.03
C ASP A 7 -40.67 13.49 -44.45
N THR A 8 -41.15 12.74 -43.45
CA THR A 8 -42.30 11.79 -43.48
C THR A 8 -42.26 10.35 -44.04
N ASN A 9 -42.90 9.50 -43.21
CA ASN A 9 -43.18 8.07 -43.21
C ASN A 9 -44.40 7.65 -44.08
N TYR A 10 -44.49 6.38 -44.50
CA TYR A 10 -45.54 5.37 -44.14
C TYR A 10 -45.76 4.28 -45.24
N TRP A 11 -45.46 3.01 -44.87
CA TRP A 11 -46.13 1.70 -45.12
C TRP A 11 -46.81 1.31 -46.45
N LYS A 12 -46.51 0.07 -46.94
CA LYS A 12 -47.50 -1.02 -47.17
C LYS A 12 -46.89 -2.40 -47.54
N MET A 13 -47.48 -3.44 -46.91
CA MET A 13 -47.51 -4.89 -47.23
C MET A 13 -47.91 -5.17 -48.71
N SER A 14 -47.83 -6.34 -49.38
CA SER A 14 -47.72 -7.76 -49.04
C SER A 14 -47.59 -8.61 -50.34
N VAL A 15 -46.87 -9.74 -50.27
CA VAL A 15 -47.18 -11.07 -50.88
C VAL A 15 -47.22 -11.27 -52.41
N SER A 16 -46.33 -12.15 -52.93
CA SER A 16 -46.71 -13.36 -53.70
C SER A 16 -45.52 -14.35 -53.87
N LYS A 17 -45.74 -15.60 -53.41
CA LYS A 17 -45.06 -16.87 -53.76
C LYS A 17 -45.59 -17.32 -55.14
N VAL A 18 -45.03 -18.21 -55.97
CA VAL A 18 -43.96 -19.23 -55.96
C VAL A 18 -43.87 -19.73 -57.43
N GLU A 19 -42.70 -20.15 -57.91
CA GLU A 19 -42.64 -21.25 -58.89
C GLU A 19 -41.28 -21.98 -58.79
N VAL A 20 -41.31 -23.31 -58.96
CA VAL A 20 -40.28 -24.30 -58.63
C VAL A 20 -40.09 -25.20 -59.86
N ASN A 21 -38.88 -25.35 -60.43
CA ASN A 21 -37.95 -26.51 -60.41
C ASN A 21 -37.29 -26.62 -61.83
N PRO A 22 -36.29 -27.50 -62.14
CA PRO A 22 -35.28 -28.19 -61.32
C PRO A 22 -33.84 -28.24 -61.99
N GLN A 23 -32.89 -28.85 -61.25
CA GLN A 23 -31.72 -29.63 -61.72
C GLN A 23 -30.49 -28.93 -62.35
N GLU A 24 -29.35 -28.97 -61.66
CA GLU A 24 -28.12 -29.66 -62.15
C GLU A 24 -27.02 -29.77 -61.07
N SER A 25 -26.20 -30.80 -61.20
CA SER A 25 -25.32 -31.37 -60.18
C SER A 25 -23.83 -31.07 -60.35
N GLY A 26 -23.18 -30.62 -59.26
CA GLY A 26 -21.76 -30.88 -58.91
C GLY A 26 -20.77 -29.70 -59.04
N PRO A 27 -19.58 -29.72 -58.40
CA PRO A 27 -19.12 -30.44 -57.21
C PRO A 27 -18.72 -29.48 -56.05
N SER A 28 -18.86 -29.93 -54.80
CA SER A 28 -18.45 -29.16 -53.61
C SER A 28 -16.91 -29.12 -53.47
N ARG A 29 -16.32 -27.92 -53.60
CA ARG A 29 -14.94 -27.67 -53.15
C ARG A 29 -14.85 -27.82 -51.64
N ARG A 30 -14.00 -28.76 -51.19
CA ARG A 30 -13.51 -28.87 -49.82
C ARG A 30 -12.99 -27.51 -49.33
N SER A 31 -13.67 -26.92 -48.36
CA SER A 31 -13.09 -25.89 -47.49
C SER A 31 -12.28 -26.58 -46.41
N ILE A 32 -10.96 -26.57 -46.60
CA ILE A 32 -9.95 -26.85 -45.58
C ILE A 32 -9.97 -25.66 -44.61
N ARG A 33 -10.96 -25.58 -43.72
CA ARG A 33 -10.98 -24.58 -42.64
C ARG A 33 -11.86 -24.90 -41.43
N SER A 34 -12.28 -26.15 -41.24
CA SER A 34 -13.10 -26.56 -40.09
C SER A 34 -12.46 -27.58 -39.15
N SER A 35 -11.19 -27.99 -39.35
CA SER A 35 -10.56 -29.02 -38.50
C SER A 35 -9.78 -28.49 -37.28
N MET A 36 -9.72 -27.17 -37.05
CA MET A 36 -9.01 -26.60 -35.89
C MET A 36 -9.90 -26.22 -34.69
N LEU A 37 -11.22 -26.43 -34.77
CA LEU A 37 -12.18 -26.04 -33.73
C LEU A 37 -13.19 -27.15 -33.38
N SER A 38 -12.87 -28.43 -33.62
CA SER A 38 -13.65 -29.52 -33.02
C SER A 38 -13.25 -29.70 -31.54
N ARG A 39 -14.24 -29.50 -30.67
CA ARG A 39 -14.16 -29.57 -29.21
C ARG A 39 -14.44 -30.99 -28.70
N ASP A 40 -14.00 -32.02 -29.42
CA ASP A 40 -14.28 -33.42 -29.08
C ASP A 40 -13.22 -34.01 -28.14
N LYS A 41 -13.62 -34.36 -26.91
CA LYS A 41 -12.92 -35.35 -26.10
C LYS A 41 -13.85 -36.23 -25.30
N ALA A 42 -13.76 -37.52 -25.62
CA ALA A 42 -14.30 -38.66 -24.91
C ALA A 42 -13.68 -38.81 -23.51
N TYR A 43 -14.54 -38.99 -22.51
CA TYR A 43 -14.18 -39.66 -21.26
C TYR A 43 -14.32 -41.16 -21.48
N ILE A 44 -13.20 -41.87 -21.54
CA ILE A 44 -13.18 -43.34 -21.48
C ILE A 44 -13.08 -43.72 -20.00
N ILE A 45 -14.21 -44.12 -19.41
CA ILE A 45 -14.26 -44.86 -18.14
C ILE A 45 -14.22 -46.34 -18.52
N ARG A 46 -13.24 -47.06 -17.97
CA ARG A 46 -13.07 -48.51 -18.15
C ARG A 46 -14.10 -49.19 -17.25
N ASP A 47 -15.10 -49.81 -17.86
CA ASP A 47 -16.07 -50.65 -17.17
C ASP A 47 -15.36 -51.92 -16.69
N ASN A 48 -15.27 -52.12 -15.38
CA ASN A 48 -14.62 -53.26 -14.77
C ASN A 48 -15.71 -54.22 -14.27
N GLN A 49 -16.41 -54.86 -15.19
CA GLN A 49 -17.23 -56.01 -14.88
C GLN A 49 -17.08 -57.06 -15.98
N THR A 50 -16.94 -58.32 -15.55
CA THR A 50 -16.82 -59.56 -16.31
C THR A 50 -15.48 -59.84 -17.02
N ARG A 51 -14.61 -60.64 -16.39
CA ARG A 51 -14.46 -62.07 -16.70
C ARG A 51 -13.44 -62.74 -15.78
N MET A 52 -13.92 -63.75 -15.07
CA MET A 52 -13.11 -64.79 -14.43
C MET A 52 -12.54 -65.70 -15.53
N PHE A 53 -11.36 -66.27 -15.26
CA PHE A 53 -10.68 -67.40 -15.92
C PHE A 53 -9.52 -67.16 -16.92
N GLN A 54 -8.38 -67.76 -16.51
CA GLN A 54 -7.21 -68.28 -17.25
C GLN A 54 -6.06 -67.38 -17.74
N GLY A 55 -4.88 -67.65 -17.16
CA GLY A 55 -3.66 -67.94 -17.93
C GLY A 55 -2.60 -66.84 -18.04
N LEU A 56 -1.39 -67.14 -17.55
CA LEU A 56 -0.13 -66.39 -17.70
C LEU A 56 0.05 -65.77 -19.11
N THR A 57 0.49 -64.52 -19.17
CA THR A 57 1.78 -64.11 -19.78
C THR A 57 1.98 -62.59 -19.80
N THR A 58 3.20 -62.19 -19.41
CA THR A 58 4.00 -61.02 -19.86
C THR A 58 3.42 -59.61 -19.82
N GLY A 59 4.10 -58.76 -19.03
CA GLY A 59 3.77 -57.36 -18.82
C GLY A 59 3.72 -56.52 -20.09
N SER A 60 2.72 -55.63 -20.14
CA SER A 60 2.73 -54.47 -21.02
C SER A 60 2.97 -53.20 -20.22
N SER A 61 3.94 -52.42 -20.68
CA SER A 61 4.36 -51.15 -20.09
C SER A 61 3.19 -50.16 -20.00
N ARG A 62 3.05 -49.49 -18.85
CA ARG A 62 2.19 -48.30 -18.69
C ARG A 62 2.56 -47.26 -19.75
N SER A 63 1.72 -47.13 -20.78
CA SER A 63 1.78 -46.04 -21.75
C SER A 63 1.73 -44.70 -21.01
N LYS A 64 2.79 -43.89 -21.12
CA LYS A 64 2.84 -42.51 -20.60
C LYS A 64 1.81 -41.68 -21.38
N ARG A 65 0.65 -41.41 -20.77
CA ARG A 65 -0.39 -40.50 -21.29
C ARG A 65 0.23 -39.15 -21.64
N LYS A 66 0.25 -38.79 -22.93
CA LYS A 66 0.64 -37.44 -23.38
C LYS A 66 -0.48 -36.46 -23.00
N PHE A 67 -0.18 -35.51 -22.12
CA PHE A 67 -1.06 -34.38 -21.83
C PHE A 67 -1.25 -33.53 -23.09
N THR A 68 -2.49 -33.14 -23.38
CA THR A 68 -2.76 -32.24 -24.50
C THR A 68 -2.48 -30.80 -24.09
N LYS A 69 -1.98 -29.94 -25.00
CA LYS A 69 -1.66 -28.53 -24.72
C LYS A 69 -2.78 -27.78 -23.97
N TRP A 70 -4.04 -28.10 -24.28
CA TRP A 70 -5.22 -27.52 -23.61
C TRP A 70 -5.45 -28.01 -22.18
N GLN A 71 -5.10 -29.27 -21.87
CA GLN A 71 -5.13 -29.78 -20.49
C GLN A 71 -4.04 -29.12 -19.65
N LEU A 72 -2.86 -28.90 -20.24
CA LEU A 72 -1.78 -28.17 -19.58
C LEU A 72 -2.19 -26.71 -19.29
N PHE A 73 -2.78 -26.02 -20.26
CA PHE A 73 -3.30 -24.66 -20.08
C PHE A 73 -4.32 -24.56 -18.93
N ASN A 74 -5.29 -25.47 -18.86
CA ASN A 74 -6.28 -25.47 -17.77
C ASN A 74 -5.67 -25.75 -16.40
N ILE A 75 -4.65 -26.61 -16.32
CA ILE A 75 -3.93 -26.86 -15.07
C ILE A 75 -3.17 -25.61 -14.65
N VAL A 76 -2.49 -24.94 -15.59
CA VAL A 76 -1.81 -23.66 -15.33
C VAL A 76 -2.81 -22.62 -14.82
N ASN A 77 -3.96 -22.44 -15.48
CA ASN A 77 -4.98 -21.51 -15.02
C ASN A 77 -5.45 -21.83 -13.59
N ARG A 78 -5.66 -23.11 -13.25
CA ARG A 78 -6.03 -23.55 -11.89
C ARG A 78 -4.95 -23.21 -10.86
N LEU A 79 -3.67 -23.38 -11.20
CA LEU A 79 -2.56 -23.00 -10.32
C LEU A 79 -2.48 -21.49 -10.12
N VAL A 80 -2.79 -20.70 -11.14
CA VAL A 80 -2.82 -19.22 -11.06
C VAL A 80 -3.93 -18.75 -10.11
N VAL A 81 -5.10 -19.40 -10.11
CA VAL A 81 -6.18 -19.07 -9.14
C VAL A 81 -5.78 -19.46 -7.70
N ILE A 82 -5.04 -20.55 -7.52
CA ILE A 82 -4.45 -20.92 -6.21
C ILE A 82 -3.44 -19.85 -5.77
N ALA A 83 -2.57 -19.40 -6.67
CA ALA A 83 -1.62 -18.33 -6.37
C ALA A 83 -2.35 -17.03 -5.96
N ALA A 84 -3.46 -16.68 -6.60
CA ALA A 84 -4.28 -15.53 -6.22
C ALA A 84 -4.89 -15.68 -4.82
N ALA A 85 -5.31 -16.89 -4.42
CA ALA A 85 -5.78 -17.15 -3.06
C ALA A 85 -4.64 -17.06 -2.02
N CYS A 86 -3.45 -17.57 -2.33
CA CYS A 86 -2.26 -17.41 -1.49
C CYS A 86 -1.89 -15.93 -1.33
N GLN A 87 -1.95 -15.14 -2.40
CA GLN A 87 -1.71 -13.70 -2.36
C GLN A 87 -2.72 -12.98 -1.45
N TYR A 88 -4.01 -13.32 -1.56
CA TYR A 88 -5.03 -12.76 -0.68
C TYR A 88 -4.78 -13.10 0.80
N ILE A 89 -4.42 -14.35 1.11
CA ILE A 89 -4.07 -14.77 2.48
C ILE A 89 -2.85 -13.99 2.97
N TYR A 90 -1.80 -13.90 2.15
CA TYR A 90 -0.58 -13.17 2.49
C TYR A 90 -0.88 -11.72 2.86
N ILE A 91 -1.63 -11.00 2.02
CA ILE A 91 -2.02 -9.60 2.26
C ILE A 91 -2.84 -9.48 3.55
N SER A 92 -3.82 -10.36 3.77
CA SER A 92 -4.65 -10.33 4.99
C SER A 92 -3.86 -10.62 6.27
N MET A 93 -2.93 -11.59 6.24
CA MET A 93 -2.08 -11.92 7.38
C MET A 93 -1.06 -10.82 7.66
N LEU A 94 -0.50 -10.20 6.62
CA LEU A 94 0.43 -9.09 6.76
C LEU A 94 -0.27 -7.85 7.33
N ALA A 95 -1.48 -7.52 6.87
CA ALA A 95 -2.28 -6.46 7.48
C ALA A 95 -2.58 -6.75 8.95
N THR A 96 -2.93 -7.99 9.30
CA THR A 96 -3.14 -8.40 10.70
C THR A 96 -1.88 -8.20 11.54
N TRP A 97 -0.72 -8.57 11.01
CA TRP A 97 0.56 -8.36 11.68
C TRP A 97 0.79 -6.87 11.94
N ARG A 98 0.67 -6.01 10.90
CA ARG A 98 0.81 -4.55 11.03
C ARG A 98 -0.19 -3.95 12.02
N THR A 99 -1.42 -4.45 12.07
CA THR A 99 -2.41 -4.01 13.09
C THR A 99 -1.88 -4.24 14.51
N VAL A 100 -1.24 -5.38 14.76
CA VAL A 100 -0.65 -5.68 16.08
C VAL A 100 0.55 -4.76 16.36
N GLU A 101 1.36 -4.44 15.36
CA GLU A 101 2.50 -3.51 15.52
C GLU A 101 2.03 -2.12 15.93
N VAL A 102 1.03 -1.56 15.24
CA VAL A 102 0.46 -0.24 15.52
C VAL A 102 -0.19 -0.21 16.91
N LEU A 103 -0.99 -1.23 17.26
CA LEU A 103 -1.64 -1.31 18.58
C LEU A 103 -0.66 -1.47 19.74
N ARG A 104 0.56 -1.94 19.47
CA ARG A 104 1.63 -2.08 20.47
C ARG A 104 2.60 -0.91 20.47
N SER A 105 2.38 0.09 19.61
CA SER A 105 3.29 1.22 19.41
C SER A 105 4.73 0.74 19.20
N MET A 106 4.92 -0.31 18.40
CA MET A 106 6.27 -0.84 18.15
C MET A 106 7.13 0.21 17.42
N PRO A 107 8.43 0.30 17.72
CA PRO A 107 9.29 1.30 17.13
C PRO A 107 9.38 1.10 15.62
N ASN A 108 9.31 2.21 14.88
CA ASN A 108 9.48 2.22 13.44
C ASN A 108 10.97 2.31 13.09
N PRO A 109 11.38 1.84 11.90
CA PRO A 109 12.78 1.92 11.51
C PRO A 109 13.23 3.37 11.42
N THR A 110 14.43 3.65 11.95
CA THR A 110 15.12 4.92 11.77
C THR A 110 15.28 5.21 10.27
N GLN A 111 14.93 6.42 9.87
CA GLN A 111 14.93 6.88 8.48
C GLN A 111 15.69 8.19 8.35
N VAL A 112 16.23 8.40 7.15
CA VAL A 112 16.80 9.69 6.74
C VAL A 112 15.66 10.53 6.17
N PHE A 113 15.27 11.59 6.87
CA PHE A 113 14.20 12.49 6.45
C PHE A 113 14.68 13.60 5.51
N GLY A 114 15.97 13.92 5.57
CA GLY A 114 16.59 14.85 4.64
C GLY A 114 18.10 14.93 4.85
N VAL A 115 18.82 15.18 3.75
CA VAL A 115 20.25 15.50 3.78
C VAL A 115 20.41 16.88 3.19
N PHE A 116 20.80 17.85 4.01
CA PHE A 116 21.15 19.17 3.51
C PHE A 116 22.63 19.22 3.17
N THR A 117 22.96 19.67 1.96
CA THR A 117 24.34 19.71 1.46
C THR A 117 24.75 21.13 1.12
N ALA A 118 25.98 21.52 1.47
CA ALA A 118 26.59 22.80 1.15
C ALA A 118 27.95 22.55 0.46
N SER A 119 27.94 22.48 -0.87
CA SER A 119 29.12 22.10 -1.66
C SER A 119 30.20 23.17 -1.73
N LEU A 120 29.81 24.43 -1.88
CA LEU A 120 30.76 25.50 -2.20
C LEU A 120 31.65 25.79 -1.00
N ILE A 121 31.11 25.87 0.21
CA ILE A 121 31.90 26.21 1.40
C ILE A 121 33.04 25.22 1.64
N ALA A 122 32.82 23.93 1.41
CA ALA A 122 33.83 22.91 1.60
C ALA A 122 35.01 23.12 0.64
N ASP A 123 34.73 23.49 -0.62
CA ASP A 123 35.76 23.75 -1.63
C ASP A 123 36.45 25.11 -1.39
N TYR A 124 35.71 26.12 -0.95
CA TYR A 124 36.25 27.43 -0.60
C TYR A 124 37.10 27.40 0.69
N ALA A 125 36.81 26.48 1.62
CA ALA A 125 37.63 26.23 2.80
C ALA A 125 38.97 25.54 2.45
N GLY A 126 39.04 24.88 1.29
CA GLY A 126 40.24 24.19 0.81
C GLY A 126 40.55 22.91 1.57
N ASP A 127 41.78 22.40 1.38
CA ASP A 127 42.21 21.11 1.95
C ASP A 127 43.25 21.28 3.07
N GLY A 128 43.34 22.42 3.76
CA GLY A 128 44.36 22.67 4.78
C GLY A 128 43.95 23.75 5.78
N LEU A 129 44.90 24.54 6.26
CA LEU A 129 44.65 25.66 7.16
C LEU A 129 43.67 26.67 6.54
N ILE A 130 42.69 27.12 7.32
CA ILE A 130 41.69 28.09 6.85
C ILE A 130 42.34 29.40 6.40
N ARG A 131 43.46 29.81 7.02
CA ARG A 131 44.22 31.00 6.61
C ARG A 131 44.66 30.95 5.14
N ASP A 132 45.01 29.76 4.65
CA ASP A 132 45.52 29.55 3.29
C ASP A 132 44.41 29.20 2.29
N SER A 133 43.16 29.11 2.77
CA SER A 133 42.00 28.74 1.96
C SER A 133 41.72 29.73 0.82
N PRO A 134 41.10 29.26 -0.29
CA PRO A 134 40.56 30.14 -1.33
C PRO A 134 39.63 31.24 -0.79
N LEU A 135 38.84 30.92 0.25
CA LEU A 135 37.95 31.87 0.91
C LEU A 135 38.74 33.07 1.47
N VAL A 136 39.82 32.83 2.22
CA VAL A 136 40.60 33.92 2.81
C VAL A 136 41.49 34.60 1.76
N GLN A 137 42.21 33.83 0.95
CA GLN A 137 43.22 34.37 0.04
C GLN A 137 42.64 35.04 -1.21
N LYS A 138 41.59 34.45 -1.80
CA LYS A 138 41.01 34.93 -3.07
C LYS A 138 39.77 35.78 -2.85
N VAL A 139 38.84 35.36 -1.98
CA VAL A 139 37.60 36.10 -1.75
C VAL A 139 37.82 37.32 -0.87
N LEU A 140 38.57 37.17 0.24
CA LEU A 140 38.89 38.28 1.15
C LEU A 140 40.20 39.01 0.81
N GLY A 141 40.93 38.57 -0.20
CA GLY A 141 42.20 39.18 -0.62
C GLY A 141 43.33 39.05 0.41
N GLY A 142 43.28 38.04 1.28
CA GLY A 142 44.25 37.81 2.37
C GLY A 142 44.04 38.71 3.59
N ASP A 143 43.06 39.62 3.55
CA ASP A 143 42.74 40.58 4.61
C ASP A 143 41.62 40.06 5.51
N THR A 144 41.94 39.90 6.80
CA THR A 144 41.03 39.40 7.84
C THR A 144 40.46 40.52 8.71
N THR A 145 40.49 41.78 8.25
CA THR A 145 39.79 42.85 8.97
C THR A 145 38.26 42.65 8.92
N PRO A 146 37.54 42.89 10.03
CA PRO A 146 36.09 42.73 10.10
C PRO A 146 35.35 43.47 8.98
N ARG A 147 34.32 42.83 8.43
CA ARG A 147 33.49 43.32 7.32
C ARG A 147 32.09 43.67 7.82
N ASP A 148 31.44 44.59 7.12
CA ASP A 148 30.07 45.07 7.38
C ASP A 148 29.03 44.49 6.40
N TYR A 149 29.38 43.40 5.71
CA TYR A 149 28.54 42.69 4.74
C TYR A 149 28.61 41.17 4.93
N VAL A 150 27.71 40.46 4.26
CA VAL A 150 27.70 38.98 4.18
C VAL A 150 28.28 38.58 2.83
N VAL A 151 29.07 37.52 2.79
CA VAL A 151 29.54 36.91 1.54
C VAL A 151 28.63 35.76 1.16
N PHE A 152 28.07 35.82 -0.04
CA PHE A 152 27.25 34.79 -0.65
C PHE A 152 28.08 34.06 -1.70
N LEU A 153 28.33 32.76 -1.50
CA LEU A 153 29.03 31.91 -2.46
C LEU A 153 28.03 31.43 -3.50
N GLU A 154 28.04 31.98 -4.73
CA GLU A 154 27.06 31.64 -5.78
C GLU A 154 27.52 30.48 -6.67
N SER A 155 28.82 30.35 -6.91
CA SER A 155 29.45 29.24 -7.62
C SER A 155 30.93 29.13 -7.23
N ASP A 156 31.67 28.17 -7.79
CA ASP A 156 33.11 27.96 -7.54
C ASP A 156 34.01 29.18 -7.82
N THR A 157 33.48 30.18 -8.54
CA THR A 157 34.23 31.39 -8.95
C THR A 157 33.49 32.70 -8.71
N GLN A 158 32.18 32.66 -8.41
CA GLN A 158 31.35 33.84 -8.28
C GLN A 158 30.87 34.00 -6.85
N VAL A 159 31.08 35.20 -6.31
CA VAL A 159 30.61 35.62 -4.99
C VAL A 159 29.78 36.89 -5.12
N SER A 160 28.84 37.07 -4.20
CA SER A 160 27.97 38.23 -4.10
C SER A 160 28.01 38.77 -2.66
N THR A 161 27.72 40.06 -2.49
CA THR A 161 27.56 40.69 -1.16
C THR A 161 26.13 41.12 -0.88
N GLU A 162 25.22 40.88 -1.84
CA GLU A 162 23.83 41.34 -1.75
C GLU A 162 22.87 40.18 -1.43
N ASN A 163 22.94 39.08 -2.17
CA ASN A 163 22.06 37.92 -2.02
C ASN A 163 22.60 36.70 -2.80
N CYS A 164 21.89 35.58 -2.69
CA CYS A 164 22.02 34.43 -3.60
C CYS A 164 21.09 34.62 -4.83
N SER A 165 21.59 35.19 -5.91
CA SER A 165 20.77 35.64 -7.05
C SER A 165 20.01 34.53 -7.80
N GLN A 166 20.51 33.29 -7.73
CA GLN A 166 19.96 32.14 -8.44
C GLN A 166 18.97 31.32 -7.60
N ILE A 167 18.73 31.69 -6.33
CA ILE A 167 17.85 30.94 -5.42
C ILE A 167 16.46 31.58 -5.41
N PRO A 168 15.41 30.92 -5.95
CA PRO A 168 14.08 31.52 -6.06
C PRO A 168 13.38 31.78 -4.71
N LEU A 169 13.71 30.97 -3.70
CA LEU A 169 13.11 31.02 -2.36
C LEU A 169 14.03 31.71 -1.33
N PHE A 170 14.95 32.55 -1.78
CA PHE A 170 15.87 33.26 -0.90
C PHE A 170 15.11 34.19 0.06
N ASN A 171 15.41 34.08 1.37
CA ASN A 171 14.80 34.89 2.41
C ASN A 171 15.79 35.95 2.93
N ALA A 172 15.66 37.17 2.45
CA ALA A 172 16.53 38.29 2.83
C ALA A 172 16.38 38.71 4.31
N GLU A 173 15.27 38.40 4.98
CA GLU A 173 15.08 38.71 6.41
C GLU A 173 15.92 37.79 7.30
N ILE A 174 16.21 36.57 6.84
CA ILE A 174 17.08 35.61 7.52
C ILE A 174 18.54 35.82 7.11
N TYR A 175 18.80 35.97 5.82
CA TYR A 175 20.16 36.00 5.27
C TYR A 175 20.62 37.42 5.00
N ASN A 176 20.73 38.23 6.06
CA ASN A 176 21.30 39.58 6.01
C ASN A 176 22.35 39.80 7.10
N TYR A 177 23.19 40.82 6.90
CA TYR A 177 24.27 41.17 7.80
C TYR A 177 23.78 41.44 9.23
N ALA A 178 22.73 42.25 9.39
CA ALA A 178 22.25 42.69 10.69
C ALA A 178 21.77 41.49 11.55
N PHE A 179 20.97 40.60 10.97
CA PHE A 179 20.47 39.43 11.69
C PHE A 179 21.59 38.42 12.00
N LEU A 180 22.37 38.03 11.00
CA LEU A 180 23.38 36.96 11.18
C LEU A 180 24.51 37.38 12.14
N THR A 181 24.96 38.64 12.09
CA THR A 181 25.99 39.13 13.02
C THR A 181 25.45 39.38 14.42
N HIS A 182 24.20 39.82 14.55
CA HIS A 182 23.52 39.91 15.84
C HIS A 182 23.42 38.52 16.49
N MET A 183 23.00 37.51 15.73
CA MET A 183 22.95 36.12 16.18
C MET A 183 24.32 35.63 16.69
N TYR A 184 25.38 35.82 15.90
CA TYR A 184 26.75 35.46 16.31
C TYR A 184 27.13 36.16 17.62
N THR A 185 26.93 37.47 17.70
CA THR A 185 27.29 38.27 18.88
C THR A 185 26.53 37.85 20.14
N GLN A 186 25.23 37.56 20.01
CA GLN A 186 24.43 37.04 21.13
C GLN A 186 24.95 35.68 21.60
N MET A 187 25.27 34.77 20.68
CA MET A 187 25.86 33.47 21.04
C MET A 187 27.19 33.63 21.79
N VAL A 188 28.10 34.50 21.31
CA VAL A 188 29.37 34.75 22.01
C VAL A 188 29.14 35.31 23.42
N ASN A 189 28.29 36.33 23.55
CA ASN A 189 28.02 36.97 24.83
C ASN A 189 27.34 36.01 25.82
N ASP A 190 26.30 35.33 25.37
CA ASP A 190 25.48 34.46 26.21
C ASP A 190 26.23 33.22 26.68
N THR A 191 27.20 32.72 25.90
CA THR A 191 27.98 31.51 26.21
C THR A 191 29.33 31.79 26.90
N SER A 192 29.72 33.06 27.03
CA SER A 192 31.00 33.50 27.63
C SER A 192 31.25 33.01 29.06
N TYR A 193 30.20 32.66 29.80
CA TYR A 193 30.32 32.17 31.18
C TYR A 193 30.96 30.77 31.31
N ASN A 194 31.02 30.00 30.22
CA ASN A 194 31.53 28.63 30.26
C ASN A 194 32.56 28.31 29.16
N THR A 195 32.50 28.98 28.01
CA THR A 195 33.50 28.79 26.94
C THR A 195 34.15 30.12 26.58
N THR A 196 35.48 30.18 26.64
CA THR A 196 36.24 31.36 26.18
C THR A 196 36.52 31.28 24.68
N VAL A 197 36.49 30.09 24.08
CA VAL A 197 36.92 29.85 22.69
C VAL A 197 36.22 30.78 21.68
N LEU A 198 34.94 31.07 21.87
CA LEU A 198 34.21 32.00 20.98
C LEU A 198 34.48 33.47 21.31
N ALA A 199 34.78 33.80 22.56
CA ALA A 199 35.09 35.16 23.01
C ALA A 199 36.50 35.59 22.57
N ASP A 200 37.43 34.62 22.51
CA ASP A 200 38.81 34.79 22.05
C ASP A 200 38.90 35.01 20.52
N LEU A 201 37.80 34.78 19.80
CA LEU A 201 37.68 34.98 18.37
C LEU A 201 37.00 36.32 18.03
N GLU A 202 37.49 36.98 16.99
CA GLU A 202 36.89 38.14 16.35
C GLU A 202 36.24 37.74 15.02
N LEU A 203 34.95 38.05 14.84
CA LEU A 203 34.23 37.80 13.59
C LEU A 203 34.81 38.66 12.47
N VAL A 204 35.29 38.01 11.40
CA VAL A 204 35.76 38.68 10.19
C VAL A 204 34.60 38.92 9.24
N VAL A 205 33.89 37.86 8.86
CA VAL A 205 32.76 37.95 7.93
C VAL A 205 31.85 36.72 8.06
N VAL A 206 30.55 36.90 7.80
CA VAL A 206 29.61 35.79 7.69
C VAL A 206 29.53 35.34 6.24
N VAL A 207 29.60 34.03 6.02
CA VAL A 207 29.55 33.39 4.70
C VAL A 207 28.31 32.50 4.61
N VAL A 208 27.58 32.67 3.52
CA VAL A 208 26.39 31.90 3.16
C VAL A 208 26.69 31.12 1.89
N ASP A 209 26.54 29.80 1.95
CA ASP A 209 26.70 28.92 0.80
C ASP A 209 25.38 28.84 0.02
N CYS A 210 25.31 29.45 -1.16
CA CYS A 210 24.11 29.45 -1.99
C CYS A 210 23.82 28.09 -2.64
N SER A 211 24.75 27.14 -2.60
CA SER A 211 24.48 25.76 -3.01
C SER A 211 23.71 24.95 -1.96
N SER A 212 23.54 25.50 -0.74
CA SER A 212 22.82 24.83 0.35
C SER A 212 21.43 24.37 -0.09
N THR A 213 21.17 23.06 -0.04
CA THR A 213 19.86 22.52 -0.43
C THR A 213 18.74 22.99 0.49
N GLN A 214 19.05 23.34 1.74
CA GLN A 214 18.11 23.96 2.67
C GLN A 214 17.62 25.33 2.18
N LEU A 215 18.54 26.15 1.64
CA LEU A 215 18.20 27.44 1.02
C LEU A 215 17.37 27.25 -0.25
N ASN A 216 17.75 26.27 -1.10
CA ASN A 216 17.02 25.96 -2.32
C ASN A 216 15.59 25.46 -2.03
N ASN A 217 15.40 24.71 -0.95
CA ASN A 217 14.07 24.29 -0.48
C ASN A 217 13.29 25.42 0.18
N GLY A 218 13.94 26.54 0.51
CA GLY A 218 13.32 27.70 1.16
C GLY A 218 12.80 27.41 2.56
N ASP A 219 13.46 26.51 3.31
CA ASP A 219 13.03 26.12 4.67
C ASP A 219 13.44 27.19 5.69
N PRO A 220 12.50 27.97 6.25
CA PRO A 220 12.80 29.08 7.14
C PRO A 220 12.98 28.67 8.61
N SER A 221 12.80 27.38 8.94
CA SER A 221 12.88 26.88 10.33
C SER A 221 14.29 26.45 10.75
N ILE A 222 15.22 26.43 9.79
CA ILE A 222 16.60 26.01 9.98
C ILE A 222 17.53 26.99 9.25
N VAL A 223 18.75 27.16 9.74
CA VAL A 223 19.77 28.01 9.11
C VAL A 223 21.13 27.39 9.32
N ARG A 224 21.95 27.36 8.28
CA ARG A 224 23.36 27.01 8.39
C ARG A 224 24.21 28.11 7.78
N VAL A 225 25.12 28.65 8.58
CA VAL A 225 26.04 29.72 8.16
C VAL A 225 27.46 29.43 8.63
N PHE A 226 28.42 30.01 7.93
CA PHE A 226 29.84 29.78 8.14
C PHE A 226 30.51 31.10 8.45
N ASN A 227 31.00 31.28 9.67
CA ASN A 227 31.59 32.54 10.11
C ASN A 227 33.10 32.40 10.00
N VAL A 228 33.75 33.25 9.20
CA VAL A 228 35.21 33.36 9.24
C VAL A 228 35.55 34.21 10.43
N ALA A 229 36.37 33.69 11.33
CA ALA A 229 36.81 34.37 12.54
C ALA A 229 38.33 34.27 12.68
N ARG A 230 38.95 35.24 13.34
CA ARG A 230 40.39 35.22 13.64
C ARG A 230 40.63 35.30 15.14
N SER A 231 41.77 34.81 15.61
CA SER A 231 42.17 35.03 16.99
C SER A 231 42.36 36.52 17.27
N ARG A 232 41.90 36.97 18.45
CA ARG A 232 42.14 38.33 18.93
C ARG A 232 43.60 38.57 19.28
N ASP A 233 44.31 37.52 19.67
CA ASP A 233 45.73 37.57 20.05
C ASP A 233 46.65 37.50 18.84
N ASP A 234 46.30 36.66 17.85
CA ASP A 234 47.03 36.50 16.60
C ASP A 234 46.10 36.58 15.38
N PRO A 235 46.04 37.73 14.68
CA PRO A 235 45.21 37.89 13.48
C PRO A 235 45.55 36.96 12.30
N THR A 236 46.67 36.24 12.35
CA THR A 236 47.06 35.25 11.34
C THR A 236 46.44 33.88 11.59
N ASP A 237 45.97 33.62 12.81
CA ASP A 237 45.27 32.42 13.21
C ASP A 237 43.78 32.56 12.90
N VAL A 238 43.28 31.78 11.93
CA VAL A 238 41.96 31.95 11.31
C VAL A 238 41.19 30.64 11.35
N TYR A 239 39.89 30.76 11.62
CA TYR A 239 38.97 29.65 11.84
C TYR A 239 37.69 29.83 11.01
N ILE A 240 37.07 28.73 10.64
CA ILE A 240 35.65 28.68 10.27
C ILE A 240 34.85 28.24 11.50
N VAL A 241 33.95 29.11 11.95
CA VAL A 241 32.95 28.83 12.97
C VAL A 241 31.63 28.54 12.27
N MET A 242 31.37 27.26 12.04
CA MET A 242 30.11 26.78 11.47
C MET A 242 29.02 26.82 12.54
N ILE A 243 27.89 27.43 12.21
CA ILE A 243 26.72 27.50 13.08
C ILE A 243 25.52 26.88 12.36
N SER A 244 25.02 25.77 12.90
CA SER A 244 23.76 25.14 12.48
C SER A 244 22.67 25.47 13.50
N LEU A 245 21.62 26.14 13.06
CA LEU A 245 20.48 26.57 13.85
C LEU A 245 19.22 25.86 13.39
N SER A 246 18.39 25.48 14.34
CA SER A 246 17.09 24.87 14.04
C SER A 246 16.10 25.21 15.14
N VAL A 247 14.90 25.66 14.77
CA VAL A 247 13.80 25.82 15.71
C VAL A 247 13.16 24.45 15.93
N GLN A 248 13.13 24.00 17.18
CA GLN A 248 12.70 22.65 17.55
C GLN A 248 11.74 22.68 18.75
N ASP A 249 10.96 21.61 18.91
CA ASP A 249 10.24 21.36 20.15
C ASP A 249 11.22 20.95 21.25
N TYR A 250 10.99 21.44 22.48
CA TYR A 250 11.70 20.97 23.67
C TYR A 250 10.72 20.61 24.80
N GLN A 251 11.15 19.69 25.67
CA GLN A 251 10.43 19.31 26.87
C GLN A 251 11.36 19.15 28.07
N MET A 252 10.92 19.65 29.22
CA MET A 252 11.59 19.58 30.52
C MET A 252 10.66 18.92 31.54
N TRP A 253 10.77 17.59 31.67
CA TRP A 253 9.89 16.79 32.53
C TRP A 253 9.89 17.24 33.99
N SER A 254 11.07 17.51 34.55
CA SER A 254 11.22 17.93 35.96
C SER A 254 10.52 19.24 36.29
N TYR A 255 10.30 20.10 35.29
CA TYR A 255 9.68 21.42 35.46
C TYR A 255 8.30 21.52 34.83
N LYS A 256 7.80 20.45 34.19
CA LYS A 256 6.57 20.45 33.38
C LYS A 256 6.52 21.60 32.38
N LYS A 257 7.66 21.89 31.74
CA LYS A 257 7.78 22.93 30.70
C LYS A 257 7.96 22.29 29.34
N ALA A 258 7.32 22.84 28.34
CA ALA A 258 7.47 22.47 26.93
C ALA A 258 7.22 23.71 26.06
N GLY A 259 7.72 23.68 24.84
CA GLY A 259 7.50 24.73 23.84
C GLY A 259 8.55 24.68 22.75
N PRO A 260 8.64 25.72 21.90
CA PRO A 260 9.70 25.83 20.93
C PRO A 260 10.99 26.35 21.58
N ALA A 261 12.11 26.00 20.98
CA ALA A 261 13.42 26.52 21.28
C ALA A 261 14.25 26.63 20.00
N LEU A 262 15.14 27.61 19.97
CA LEU A 262 16.19 27.65 18.94
C LEU A 262 17.38 26.83 19.43
N VAL A 263 17.67 25.75 18.72
CA VAL A 263 18.80 24.85 18.99
C VAL A 263 19.96 25.23 18.10
N GLY A 264 21.12 25.49 18.70
CA GLY A 264 22.36 25.81 18.02
C GLY A 264 23.41 24.72 18.22
N MET A 265 24.03 24.32 17.12
CA MET A 265 25.22 23.47 17.09
C MET A 265 26.35 24.24 16.44
N ILE A 266 27.44 24.46 17.19
CA ILE A 266 28.62 25.17 16.70
C ILE A 266 29.74 24.16 16.50
N ALA A 267 30.45 24.26 15.38
CA ALA A 267 31.72 23.59 15.15
C ALA A 267 32.80 24.60 14.78
N ILE A 268 33.99 24.44 15.37
CA ILE A 268 35.14 25.32 15.14
C ILE A 268 36.22 24.54 14.39
N ILE A 269 36.56 25.02 13.20
CA ILE A 269 37.48 24.35 12.27
C ILE A 269 38.65 25.30 11.99
N HIS A 270 39.87 24.81 12.25
CA HIS A 270 41.12 25.53 12.01
C HIS A 270 41.87 24.96 10.78
N ASP A 271 41.78 23.65 10.59
CA ASP A 271 42.41 22.89 9.51
C ASP A 271 41.40 21.88 8.94
N MET A 272 41.26 21.85 7.62
CA MET A 272 40.38 20.94 6.90
C MET A 272 40.90 19.50 6.85
N GLN A 273 42.18 19.25 7.16
CA GLN A 273 42.74 17.89 7.28
C GLN A 273 42.59 17.30 8.69
N GLY A 274 42.15 18.11 9.65
CA GLY A 274 42.05 17.72 11.06
C GLY A 274 40.61 17.47 11.53
N ASP A 275 40.52 17.04 12.80
CA ASP A 275 39.25 16.94 13.52
C ASP A 275 38.68 18.33 13.84
N ILE A 276 37.37 18.39 14.14
CA ILE A 276 36.76 19.62 14.65
C ILE A 276 37.37 19.98 16.01
N THR A 277 37.88 21.20 16.14
CA THR A 277 38.57 21.69 17.35
C THR A 277 37.64 21.68 18.57
N LYS A 278 36.40 22.11 18.38
CA LYS A 278 35.38 22.17 19.44
C LYS A 278 33.98 22.09 18.85
N GLN A 279 33.14 21.28 19.48
CA GLN A 279 31.69 21.27 19.27
C GLN A 279 30.98 21.83 20.49
N ILE A 280 30.00 22.72 20.27
CA ILE A 280 29.20 23.33 21.34
C ILE A 280 27.72 23.15 21.01
N TYR A 281 26.95 22.69 22.00
CA TYR A 281 25.50 22.71 21.96
C TYR A 281 24.98 23.86 22.80
N MET A 282 24.06 24.61 22.25
CA MET A 282 23.37 25.68 22.96
C MET A 282 21.91 25.73 22.57
N MET A 283 21.10 26.28 23.44
CA MET A 283 19.67 26.40 23.21
C MET A 283 19.17 27.72 23.78
N ALA A 284 18.27 28.35 23.03
CA ALA A 284 17.49 29.50 23.42
C ALA A 284 16.02 29.05 23.58
N PRO A 285 15.59 28.67 24.80
CA PRO A 285 14.21 28.28 25.05
C PRO A 285 13.25 29.42 24.74
N THR A 286 12.03 29.11 24.32
CA THR A 286 10.93 30.06 24.03
C THR A 286 11.08 30.93 22.78
N TYR A 287 12.19 30.84 22.04
CA TYR A 287 12.25 31.35 20.67
C TYR A 287 11.19 30.65 19.80
N PRO A 288 10.43 31.34 18.91
CA PRO A 288 10.56 32.74 18.47
C PRO A 288 9.75 33.76 19.29
N TYR A 289 9.19 33.39 20.43
CA TYR A 289 8.23 34.22 21.17
C TYR A 289 8.85 35.17 22.20
N GLN A 290 10.16 35.13 22.37
CA GLN A 290 10.92 36.04 23.22
C GLN A 290 11.90 36.87 22.39
N ARG A 291 12.06 38.15 22.76
CA ARG A 291 12.92 39.10 22.03
C ARG A 291 14.41 38.88 22.29
N SER A 292 14.78 38.43 23.49
CA SER A 292 16.13 37.98 23.80
C SER A 292 16.27 36.50 23.45
N LEU A 293 17.41 36.12 22.89
CA LEU A 293 17.73 34.73 22.59
C LEU A 293 18.12 33.99 23.88
N ASP A 294 18.86 34.63 24.78
CA ASP A 294 19.25 34.09 26.09
C ASP A 294 19.80 32.65 25.97
N PHE A 295 20.82 32.46 25.13
CA PHE A 295 21.39 31.12 24.91
C PHE A 295 21.98 30.54 26.21
N GLU A 296 21.63 29.28 26.47
CA GLU A 296 22.21 28.46 27.52
C GLU A 296 23.05 27.36 26.87
N ILE A 297 24.22 27.05 27.44
CA ILE A 297 25.06 25.95 26.96
C ILE A 297 24.55 24.63 27.50
N TYR A 298 24.62 23.59 26.66
CA TYR A 298 24.25 22.24 27.00
C TYR A 298 25.36 21.25 26.66
N GLU A 299 25.40 20.18 27.43
CA GLU A 299 26.14 18.97 27.12
C GLU A 299 25.20 17.96 26.46
N PHE A 300 25.68 17.34 25.39
CA PHE A 300 24.98 16.23 24.75
C PHE A 300 25.12 14.97 25.60
N ILE A 301 24.00 14.33 25.93
CA ILE A 301 23.98 13.10 26.73
C ILE A 301 23.81 11.88 25.82
N LYS A 302 22.71 11.82 25.07
CA LYS A 302 22.38 10.73 24.15
C LYS A 302 21.24 11.10 23.20
N ILE A 303 21.00 10.24 22.22
CA ILE A 303 19.73 10.15 21.49
C ILE A 303 18.84 9.12 22.21
N THR A 304 17.56 9.43 22.42
CA THR A 304 16.59 8.53 23.03
C THR A 304 16.04 7.52 22.02
N GLU A 305 15.32 6.49 22.49
CA GLU A 305 14.67 5.50 21.62
C GLU A 305 13.62 6.14 20.68
N GLU A 306 13.04 7.29 21.06
CA GLU A 306 12.06 8.02 20.24
C GLU A 306 12.71 9.16 19.42
N SER A 307 14.02 9.04 19.13
CA SER A 307 14.78 10.01 18.32
C SER A 307 14.85 11.44 18.87
N TYR A 308 14.73 11.63 20.20
CA TYR A 308 15.00 12.92 20.83
C TYR A 308 16.46 13.07 21.19
N ARG A 309 16.97 14.30 21.14
CA ARG A 309 18.25 14.68 21.72
C ARG A 309 18.08 15.01 23.18
N GLU A 310 18.74 14.26 24.05
CA GLU A 310 18.82 14.55 25.48
C GLU A 310 20.01 15.47 25.77
N LEU A 311 19.71 16.61 26.41
CA LEU A 311 20.65 17.68 26.71
C LEU A 311 20.64 18.02 28.21
N ARG A 312 21.83 18.31 28.75
CA ARG A 312 22.03 18.75 30.14
C ARG A 312 22.59 20.16 30.18
N SER A 313 21.91 21.10 30.82
CA SER A 313 22.35 22.50 30.86
C SER A 313 23.60 22.68 31.71
N ILE A 314 24.48 23.59 31.32
CA ILE A 314 25.56 24.11 32.17
C ILE A 314 25.10 25.44 32.78
N PRO A 315 24.85 25.52 34.11
CA PRO A 315 24.34 26.74 34.75
C PRO A 315 25.38 27.86 34.72
N LYS A 316 24.92 29.12 34.62
CA LYS A 316 25.78 30.31 34.69
C LYS A 316 26.41 30.47 36.07
N ASP A 317 25.62 30.16 37.11
CA ASP A 317 26.06 30.11 38.49
C ASP A 317 25.60 28.79 39.13
N PRO A 318 26.51 27.81 39.28
CA PRO A 318 26.19 26.51 39.88
C PRO A 318 25.67 26.57 41.32
N THR A 319 25.86 27.70 42.03
CA THR A 319 25.43 27.85 43.42
C THR A 319 23.97 28.30 43.56
N THR A 320 23.43 28.98 42.55
CA THR A 320 22.07 29.53 42.56
C THR A 320 21.16 28.90 41.51
N GLN A 321 21.72 28.32 40.45
CA GLN A 321 20.98 27.72 39.35
C GLN A 321 21.12 26.20 39.34
N SER A 322 19.98 25.51 39.26
CA SER A 322 19.93 24.06 39.13
C SER A 322 20.23 23.61 37.69
N VAL A 323 20.91 22.48 37.56
CA VAL A 323 21.09 21.77 36.28
C VAL A 323 19.72 21.34 35.74
N LYS A 324 19.42 21.73 34.51
CA LYS A 324 18.21 21.38 33.76
C LYS A 324 18.52 20.20 32.85
N HIS A 325 17.59 19.26 32.80
CA HIS A 325 17.58 18.16 31.84
C HIS A 325 16.41 18.39 30.90
N LEU A 326 16.68 18.36 29.60
CA LEU A 326 15.65 18.51 28.58
C LEU A 326 15.87 17.56 27.42
N VAL A 327 14.78 17.31 26.69
CA VAL A 327 14.80 16.61 25.42
C VAL A 327 14.34 17.56 24.33
N THR A 328 14.95 17.48 23.14
CA THR A 328 14.56 18.29 21.98
C THR A 328 14.60 17.48 20.70
N SER A 329 13.70 17.82 19.78
CA SER A 329 13.58 17.16 18.48
C SER A 329 12.87 18.11 17.52
N ARG A 330 13.23 18.05 16.25
CA ARG A 330 12.40 18.65 15.20
C ARG A 330 11.22 17.70 14.93
N LYS A 331 10.00 18.13 15.26
CA LYS A 331 8.80 17.31 15.12
C LYS A 331 7.94 17.78 13.97
N HIS A 332 7.75 16.94 12.97
CA HIS A 332 6.83 17.21 11.88
C HIS A 332 5.76 16.13 11.83
N GLY A 333 4.65 16.41 11.15
CA GLY A 333 3.56 15.48 10.98
C GLY A 333 2.25 16.04 11.50
N PHE A 334 1.29 15.15 11.70
CA PHE A 334 -0.10 15.56 11.86
C PHE A 334 -0.87 14.62 12.77
N PHE A 335 -1.93 15.13 13.39
CA PHE A 335 -2.78 14.39 14.31
C PHE A 335 -4.27 14.68 14.09
N ASP A 336 -5.13 13.76 14.52
CA ASP A 336 -6.58 13.90 14.51
C ASP A 336 -7.17 13.68 15.92
N GLY A 337 -7.29 14.78 16.66
CA GLY A 337 -7.68 14.75 18.06
C GLY A 337 -6.64 14.02 18.92
N ASP A 338 -7.11 13.37 19.99
CA ASP A 338 -6.24 12.70 20.96
C ASP A 338 -6.07 11.19 20.69
N VAL A 339 -6.58 10.69 19.56
CA VAL A 339 -6.69 9.25 19.30
C VAL A 339 -5.77 8.75 18.19
N GLN A 340 -5.29 9.66 17.34
CA GLN A 340 -4.59 9.33 16.09
C GLN A 340 -3.52 10.35 15.75
N SER A 341 -2.32 9.88 15.43
CA SER A 341 -1.20 10.73 15.04
C SER A 341 -0.21 10.01 14.13
N ASN A 342 0.44 10.76 13.25
CA ASN A 342 1.62 10.33 12.51
C ASN A 342 2.62 11.47 12.58
N ILE A 343 3.59 11.33 13.47
CA ILE A 343 4.54 12.37 13.85
C ILE A 343 5.95 11.82 13.66
N HIS A 344 6.79 12.50 12.91
CA HIS A 344 8.20 12.16 12.83
C HIS A 344 8.98 13.00 13.83
N SER A 345 9.81 12.34 14.63
CA SER A 345 10.76 12.98 15.54
C SER A 345 12.14 12.89 14.92
N MET A 346 12.75 14.04 14.62
CA MET A 346 14.03 14.13 13.93
C MET A 346 15.11 14.83 14.76
N TYR A 347 16.34 14.38 14.58
CA TYR A 347 17.56 14.98 15.11
C TYR A 347 18.62 15.01 14.02
N SER A 348 19.58 15.93 14.13
CA SER A 348 20.74 15.96 13.23
C SER A 348 22.03 15.67 13.98
N HIS A 349 22.84 14.75 13.47
CA HIS A 349 24.17 14.49 14.03
C HIS A 349 25.21 15.23 13.19
N LEU A 350 26.25 15.74 13.85
CA LEU A 350 27.39 16.31 13.17
C LEU A 350 28.57 15.38 13.43
N ASP A 351 29.16 14.84 12.37
CA ASP A 351 30.40 14.07 12.48
C ASP A 351 31.54 15.01 12.89
N VAL A 352 32.18 14.71 14.01
CA VAL A 352 33.27 15.53 14.57
C VAL A 352 34.66 15.10 14.09
N THR A 353 34.74 13.98 13.36
CA THR A 353 35.99 13.35 12.93
C THR A 353 36.42 13.76 11.51
N ASP A 354 35.57 14.48 10.78
CA ASP A 354 35.90 14.97 9.44
C ASP A 354 35.33 16.39 9.26
N ALA A 355 36.22 17.38 9.28
CA ALA A 355 35.86 18.78 9.07
C ALA A 355 35.20 19.02 7.70
N ARG A 356 35.60 18.29 6.65
CA ARG A 356 35.02 18.43 5.30
C ARG A 356 33.59 17.93 5.28
N SER A 357 33.35 16.72 5.78
CA SER A 357 31.99 16.17 5.89
C SER A 357 31.12 17.02 6.80
N ALA A 358 31.68 17.57 7.90
CA ALA A 358 30.96 18.46 8.78
C ALA A 358 30.48 19.75 8.09
N LEU A 359 31.29 20.38 7.23
CA LEU A 359 30.88 21.55 6.47
C LEU A 359 29.89 21.19 5.35
N TYR A 360 30.12 20.06 4.68
CA TYR A 360 29.38 19.64 3.50
C TYR A 360 27.99 19.11 3.84
N GLU A 361 27.87 18.15 4.77
CA GLU A 361 26.65 17.41 5.03
C GLU A 361 25.96 17.84 6.33
N TRP A 362 24.63 17.84 6.31
CA TRP A 362 23.77 18.01 7.48
C TRP A 362 22.57 17.06 7.36
N GLU A 363 22.76 15.87 7.90
CA GLU A 363 21.76 14.80 7.85
C GLU A 363 20.75 14.92 8.99
N TRP A 364 19.47 14.71 8.65
CA TRP A 364 18.35 14.62 9.58
C TRP A 364 17.84 13.18 9.63
N LEU A 365 18.07 12.57 10.78
CA LEU A 365 17.70 11.20 11.12
C LEU A 365 16.51 11.21 12.08
N GLY A 366 15.68 10.18 12.05
CA GLY A 366 14.59 10.10 13.00
C GLY A 366 13.73 8.87 12.85
N GLU A 367 12.63 8.86 13.59
CA GLU A 367 11.63 7.80 13.54
C GLU A 367 10.22 8.39 13.40
N ALA A 368 9.36 7.67 12.69
CA ALA A 368 7.94 7.97 12.64
C ALA A 368 7.23 7.34 13.84
N LEU A 369 6.52 8.14 14.62
CA LEU A 369 5.64 7.73 15.70
C LEU A 369 4.21 7.71 15.14
N ILE A 370 3.70 6.50 14.92
CA ILE A 370 2.33 6.29 14.44
C ILE A 370 1.49 5.80 15.61
N GLU A 371 0.49 6.58 15.98
CA GLU A 371 -0.52 6.21 16.96
C GLU A 371 -1.88 6.10 16.26
N ASP A 372 -2.54 4.96 16.40
CA ASP A 372 -3.91 4.78 15.92
C ASP A 372 -4.70 3.91 16.90
N SER A 373 -5.47 4.56 17.78
CA SER A 373 -6.32 3.90 18.76
C SER A 373 -7.41 3.01 18.13
N TRP A 374 -7.73 3.24 16.85
CA TRP A 374 -8.75 2.51 16.11
C TRP A 374 -8.16 1.42 15.21
N ALA A 375 -6.84 1.21 15.19
CA ALA A 375 -6.19 0.24 14.31
C ALA A 375 -6.75 -1.19 14.44
N TRP A 376 -7.30 -1.56 15.61
CA TRP A 376 -7.93 -2.86 15.87
C TRP A 376 -9.04 -3.20 14.89
N VAL A 377 -9.69 -2.22 14.26
CA VAL A 377 -10.75 -2.47 13.26
C VAL A 377 -10.21 -3.26 12.07
N HIS A 378 -8.92 -3.11 11.72
CA HIS A 378 -8.27 -3.86 10.65
C HIS A 378 -8.04 -5.35 11.03
N GLY A 379 -8.24 -5.73 12.29
CA GLY A 379 -8.20 -7.13 12.75
C GLY A 379 -9.23 -8.05 12.08
N LEU A 380 -10.24 -7.49 11.40
CA LEU A 380 -11.15 -8.25 10.53
C LEU A 380 -10.41 -9.03 9.42
N HIS A 381 -9.24 -8.57 8.97
CA HIS A 381 -8.44 -9.26 7.96
C HIS A 381 -7.93 -10.60 8.44
N PHE A 382 -7.68 -10.76 9.75
CA PHE A 382 -7.31 -12.06 10.33
C PHE A 382 -8.40 -13.10 10.04
N ILE A 383 -9.66 -12.73 10.29
CA ILE A 383 -10.82 -13.60 10.06
C ILE A 383 -10.94 -13.92 8.57
N PHE A 384 -10.80 -12.92 7.71
CA PHE A 384 -10.92 -13.11 6.26
C PHE A 384 -9.83 -14.02 5.70
N GLY A 385 -8.58 -13.82 6.12
CA GLY A 385 -7.45 -14.65 5.73
C GLY A 385 -7.58 -16.07 6.26
N MET A 386 -7.98 -16.27 7.53
CA MET A 386 -8.20 -17.60 8.11
C MET A 386 -9.31 -18.38 7.41
N GLN A 387 -10.40 -17.71 7.03
CA GLN A 387 -11.46 -18.34 6.23
C GLN A 387 -10.95 -18.81 4.86
N THR A 388 -10.20 -17.96 4.15
CA THR A 388 -9.62 -18.33 2.85
C THR A 388 -8.57 -19.43 2.97
N PHE A 389 -7.74 -19.40 4.02
CA PHE A 389 -6.78 -20.46 4.34
C PHE A 389 -7.47 -21.81 4.56
N PHE A 390 -8.55 -21.83 5.35
CA PHE A 390 -9.33 -23.05 5.58
C PHE A 390 -9.93 -23.58 4.28
N SER A 391 -10.44 -22.72 3.39
CA SER A 391 -10.93 -23.13 2.07
C SER A 391 -9.84 -23.75 1.20
N LEU A 392 -8.61 -23.22 1.27
CA LEU A 392 -7.46 -23.77 0.56
C LEU A 392 -7.02 -25.12 1.14
N LEU A 393 -7.11 -25.31 2.46
CA LEU A 393 -6.90 -26.59 3.12
C LEU A 393 -7.91 -27.64 2.65
N VAL A 394 -9.20 -27.30 2.59
CA VAL A 394 -10.26 -28.18 2.07
C VAL A 394 -9.98 -28.55 0.61
N LEU A 395 -9.61 -27.58 -0.23
CA LEU A 395 -9.22 -27.81 -1.62
C LEU A 395 -8.04 -28.80 -1.72
N PHE A 396 -7.01 -28.60 -0.89
CA PHE A 396 -5.84 -29.46 -0.85
C PHE A 396 -6.21 -30.90 -0.48
N LEU A 397 -7.04 -31.09 0.54
CA LEU A 397 -7.52 -32.41 0.95
C LEU A 397 -8.29 -33.12 -0.17
N VAL A 398 -9.25 -32.43 -0.82
CA VAL A 398 -10.01 -33.00 -1.93
C VAL A 398 -9.10 -33.34 -3.11
N THR A 399 -8.16 -32.46 -3.44
CA THR A 399 -7.17 -32.67 -4.52
C THR A 399 -6.29 -33.88 -4.22
N TYR A 400 -5.81 -33.98 -2.99
CA TYR A 400 -4.98 -35.09 -2.51
C TYR A 400 -5.69 -36.44 -2.59
N GLN A 401 -6.96 -36.51 -2.14
CA GLN A 401 -7.75 -37.73 -2.21
C GLN A 401 -8.02 -38.15 -3.66
N ASN A 402 -8.26 -37.19 -4.55
CA ASN A 402 -8.39 -37.45 -5.99
C ASN A 402 -7.11 -38.02 -6.60
N ILE A 403 -5.95 -37.45 -6.27
CA ILE A 403 -4.64 -37.93 -6.73
C ILE A 403 -4.39 -39.36 -6.23
N ARG A 404 -4.70 -39.66 -4.96
CA ARG A 404 -4.62 -41.03 -4.42
C ARG A 404 -5.53 -42.01 -5.16
N ALA A 405 -6.70 -41.56 -5.61
CA ALA A 405 -7.61 -42.33 -6.46
C ALA A 405 -7.18 -42.41 -7.94
N GLY A 406 -6.00 -41.89 -8.30
CA GLY A 406 -5.45 -41.92 -9.66
C GLY A 406 -6.06 -40.88 -10.62
N LYS A 407 -6.80 -39.89 -10.10
CA LYS A 407 -7.44 -38.82 -10.86
C LYS A 407 -6.73 -37.48 -10.61
N ILE A 408 -6.39 -36.77 -11.69
CA ILE A 408 -5.82 -35.41 -11.58
C ILE A 408 -6.97 -34.41 -11.66
N TRP A 409 -7.28 -33.78 -10.53
CA TRP A 409 -8.33 -32.76 -10.40
C TRP A 409 -7.89 -31.69 -9.40
N VAL A 410 -8.07 -30.41 -9.76
CA VAL A 410 -7.71 -29.25 -8.93
C VAL A 410 -8.84 -28.22 -8.99
N GLY A 411 -9.65 -28.08 -7.96
CA GLY A 411 -10.77 -27.13 -7.91
C GLY A 411 -10.38 -25.66 -7.68
N ALA A 412 -11.40 -24.79 -7.52
CA ALA A 412 -11.24 -23.36 -7.26
C ALA A 412 -11.15 -23.04 -5.76
N PRO A 413 -10.11 -22.36 -5.25
CA PRO A 413 -10.01 -22.02 -3.83
C PRO A 413 -11.15 -21.11 -3.33
N PHE A 414 -11.72 -20.28 -4.22
CA PHE A 414 -12.83 -19.37 -3.90
C PHE A 414 -14.22 -20.01 -3.98
N ALA A 415 -14.33 -21.31 -4.27
CA ALA A 415 -15.61 -22.02 -4.43
C ALA A 415 -16.54 -21.95 -3.20
N SER A 416 -15.96 -21.86 -2.00
CA SER A 416 -16.70 -21.72 -0.74
C SER A 416 -17.19 -20.29 -0.48
N THR A 417 -16.63 -19.30 -1.17
CA THR A 417 -16.88 -17.88 -0.93
C THR A 417 -17.98 -17.41 -1.86
N SER A 418 -19.13 -17.05 -1.31
CA SER A 418 -20.24 -16.55 -2.12
C SER A 418 -20.05 -15.08 -2.47
N THR A 419 -20.77 -14.61 -3.49
CA THR A 419 -20.86 -13.18 -3.83
C THR A 419 -21.33 -12.35 -2.64
N ALA A 420 -22.31 -12.85 -1.89
CA ALA A 420 -22.75 -12.21 -0.65
C ALA A 420 -21.60 -12.09 0.37
N THR A 421 -20.76 -13.12 0.53
CA THR A 421 -19.60 -13.04 1.41
C THR A 421 -18.62 -11.95 0.99
N PHE A 422 -18.27 -11.84 -0.29
CA PHE A 422 -17.39 -10.77 -0.77
C PHE A 422 -17.98 -9.37 -0.55
N VAL A 423 -19.27 -9.19 -0.86
CA VAL A 423 -19.98 -7.92 -0.65
C VAL A 423 -20.04 -7.56 0.84
N THR A 424 -20.40 -8.51 1.71
CA THR A 424 -20.42 -8.29 3.16
C THR A 424 -19.03 -7.94 3.70
N ARG A 425 -17.97 -8.61 3.24
CA ARG A 425 -16.59 -8.25 3.61
C ARG A 425 -16.25 -6.82 3.20
N GLY A 426 -16.60 -6.41 1.98
CA GLY A 426 -16.42 -5.04 1.51
C GLY A 426 -17.17 -4.01 2.37
N ILE A 427 -18.44 -4.29 2.71
CA ILE A 427 -19.24 -3.43 3.59
C ILE A 427 -18.61 -3.33 4.98
N LEU A 428 -18.15 -4.44 5.57
CA LEU A 428 -17.49 -4.44 6.88
C LEU A 428 -16.23 -3.57 6.88
N VAL A 429 -15.45 -3.61 5.80
CA VAL A 429 -14.27 -2.73 5.65
C VAL A 429 -14.69 -1.27 5.52
N VAL A 430 -15.73 -0.94 4.74
CA VAL A 430 -16.23 0.44 4.65
C VAL A 430 -16.73 0.95 6.01
N VAL A 431 -17.40 0.10 6.80
CA VAL A 431 -17.79 0.44 8.18
C VAL A 431 -16.56 0.65 9.05
N SER A 432 -15.51 -0.18 8.90
CA SER A 432 -14.24 0.02 9.62
C SER A 432 -13.58 1.35 9.30
N TRP A 433 -13.61 1.81 8.04
CA TRP A 433 -13.13 3.14 7.66
C TRP A 433 -13.92 4.25 8.32
N TYR A 434 -15.24 4.11 8.41
CA TYR A 434 -16.08 5.08 9.11
C TYR A 434 -15.76 5.15 10.61
N VAL A 435 -15.60 4.00 11.27
CA VAL A 435 -15.20 3.93 12.70
C VAL A 435 -13.80 4.53 12.90
N ASN A 436 -12.90 4.29 11.94
CA ASN A 436 -11.54 4.82 11.93
C ASN A 436 -11.46 6.27 11.39
N SER A 437 -12.58 7.01 11.29
CA SER A 437 -12.63 8.39 10.79
C SER A 437 -11.92 8.62 9.45
N PHE A 438 -11.83 7.59 8.60
CA PHE A 438 -11.06 7.55 7.35
C PHE A 438 -9.55 7.83 7.50
N TRP A 439 -8.99 7.66 8.69
CA TRP A 439 -7.59 7.94 9.03
C TRP A 439 -6.61 7.18 8.15
N THR A 440 -6.64 5.85 8.16
CA THR A 440 -5.69 5.01 7.40
C THR A 440 -5.70 5.32 5.89
N LEU A 441 -6.88 5.65 5.34
CA LEU A 441 -7.00 6.06 3.93
C LEU A 441 -6.36 7.42 3.66
N PHE A 442 -6.58 8.38 4.54
CA PHE A 442 -6.01 9.72 4.46
C PHE A 442 -4.49 9.70 4.63
N GLU A 443 -4.00 8.96 5.61
CA GLU A 443 -2.58 8.79 5.90
C GLU A 443 -1.83 8.19 4.69
N PHE A 444 -2.38 7.12 4.10
CA PHE A 444 -1.82 6.53 2.88
C PHE A 444 -1.92 7.47 1.67
N ALA A 445 -3.00 8.25 1.55
CA ALA A 445 -3.15 9.24 0.50
C ALA A 445 -2.07 10.34 0.63
N LEU A 446 -1.86 10.88 1.84
CA LEU A 446 -0.81 11.86 2.11
C LEU A 446 0.60 11.28 1.86
N SER A 447 0.88 10.04 2.25
CA SER A 447 2.17 9.39 1.95
C SER A 447 2.44 9.30 0.45
N ASN A 448 1.44 8.93 -0.36
CA ASN A 448 1.59 8.96 -1.82
C ASN A 448 1.71 10.39 -2.35
N ALA A 449 0.98 11.35 -1.76
CA ALA A 449 0.98 12.75 -2.17
C ALA A 449 2.35 13.40 -1.91
N ALA A 450 2.97 13.15 -0.77
CA ALA A 450 4.33 13.61 -0.42
C ALA A 450 5.37 13.14 -1.46
N ILE A 451 5.32 11.88 -1.87
CA ILE A 451 6.21 11.34 -2.92
C ILE A 451 5.98 12.04 -4.27
N LEU A 452 4.75 12.49 -4.55
CA LEU A 452 4.39 13.15 -5.82
C LEU A 452 4.71 14.64 -5.81
N SER A 453 4.58 15.32 -4.67
CA SER A 453 4.86 16.74 -4.48
C SER A 453 6.35 17.01 -4.21
N GLY A 454 7.10 16.00 -3.77
CA GLY A 454 8.47 16.20 -3.28
C GLY A 454 8.52 16.79 -1.87
N ALA A 455 7.39 16.82 -1.15
CA ALA A 455 7.35 17.17 0.26
C ALA A 455 7.99 16.07 1.12
N GLU A 456 8.17 16.35 2.42
CA GLU A 456 8.72 15.39 3.37
C GLU A 456 7.92 14.07 3.37
N GLY A 457 8.64 12.94 3.35
CA GLY A 457 8.03 11.62 3.25
C GLY A 457 7.24 11.24 4.50
N VAL A 458 5.98 10.83 4.33
CA VAL A 458 5.14 10.28 5.41
C VAL A 458 5.27 8.76 5.46
N TYR A 459 5.78 8.25 6.58
CA TYR A 459 5.88 6.81 6.80
C TYR A 459 4.50 6.22 7.13
N VAL A 460 4.14 5.09 6.53
CA VAL A 460 2.84 4.43 6.76
C VAL A 460 2.95 2.91 6.62
N HIS A 461 2.11 2.19 7.35
CA HIS A 461 1.90 0.75 7.14
C HIS A 461 0.97 0.51 5.95
N LYS A 462 1.54 0.58 4.74
CA LYS A 462 0.84 0.48 3.44
C LYS A 462 -0.02 -0.78 3.33
N GLU A 463 0.35 -1.83 4.06
CA GLU A 463 -0.30 -3.13 4.04
C GLU A 463 -1.73 -3.09 4.59
N LEU A 464 -2.02 -2.19 5.54
CA LEU A 464 -3.38 -1.99 6.07
C LEU A 464 -4.34 -1.51 4.97
N VAL A 465 -3.98 -0.42 4.28
CA VAL A 465 -4.77 0.11 3.16
C VAL A 465 -4.81 -0.83 1.98
N HIS A 466 -3.70 -1.52 1.70
CA HIS A 466 -3.66 -2.54 0.64
C HIS A 466 -4.75 -3.59 0.86
N ALA A 467 -4.79 -4.19 2.06
CA ALA A 467 -5.79 -5.21 2.39
C ALA A 467 -7.22 -4.67 2.35
N ASP A 468 -7.46 -3.51 2.97
CA ASP A 468 -8.78 -2.89 2.99
C ASP A 468 -9.31 -2.63 1.58
N VAL A 469 -8.52 -1.93 0.76
CA VAL A 469 -8.93 -1.50 -0.58
C VAL A 469 -9.07 -2.69 -1.51
N LEU A 470 -8.25 -3.74 -1.36
CA LEU A 470 -8.42 -5.01 -2.09
C LEU A 470 -9.76 -5.65 -1.74
N VAL A 471 -10.12 -5.74 -0.46
CA VAL A 471 -11.39 -6.35 -0.03
C VAL A 471 -12.60 -5.57 -0.52
N VAL A 472 -12.57 -4.23 -0.42
CA VAL A 472 -13.63 -3.36 -0.94
C VAL A 472 -13.75 -3.52 -2.46
N TYR A 473 -12.62 -3.50 -3.17
CA TYR A 473 -12.58 -3.73 -4.61
C TYR A 473 -13.19 -5.09 -4.99
N LEU A 474 -12.81 -6.19 -4.33
CA LEU A 474 -13.38 -7.51 -4.59
C LEU A 474 -14.88 -7.56 -4.26
N GLY A 475 -15.34 -6.86 -3.21
CA GLY A 475 -16.75 -6.71 -2.89
C GLY A 475 -17.53 -6.02 -4.01
N VAL A 476 -17.02 -4.90 -4.52
CA VAL A 476 -17.65 -4.14 -5.62
C VAL A 476 -17.62 -4.95 -6.92
N VAL A 477 -16.51 -5.60 -7.25
CA VAL A 477 -16.40 -6.47 -8.43
C VAL A 477 -17.38 -7.64 -8.36
N ALA A 478 -17.54 -8.26 -7.19
CA ALA A 478 -18.51 -9.33 -7.00
C ALA A 478 -19.96 -8.84 -7.18
N PHE A 479 -20.29 -7.65 -6.67
CA PHE A 479 -21.60 -7.02 -6.86
C PHE A 479 -21.87 -6.68 -8.34
N LEU A 480 -20.91 -6.06 -9.02
CA LEU A 480 -21.02 -5.72 -10.44
C LEU A 480 -21.16 -6.97 -11.32
N SER A 481 -20.40 -8.02 -11.02
CA SER A 481 -20.50 -9.32 -11.67
C SER A 481 -21.91 -9.93 -11.54
N TRP A 482 -22.51 -9.82 -10.35
CA TRP A 482 -23.89 -10.24 -10.11
C TRP A 482 -24.90 -9.43 -10.94
N MET A 483 -24.75 -8.11 -11.02
CA MET A 483 -25.64 -7.25 -11.81
C MET A 483 -25.53 -7.47 -13.31
N ILE A 484 -24.31 -7.62 -13.83
CA ILE A 484 -24.06 -7.85 -15.25
C ILE A 484 -24.43 -9.30 -15.65
N HIS A 485 -24.63 -10.19 -14.68
CA HIS A 485 -24.84 -11.62 -14.88
C HIS A 485 -23.67 -12.24 -15.67
N GLU A 486 -22.43 -11.90 -15.30
CA GLU A 486 -21.22 -12.43 -15.92
C GLU A 486 -20.17 -12.77 -14.87
N ARG A 487 -19.56 -13.96 -14.95
CA ARG A 487 -18.54 -14.42 -13.98
C ARG A 487 -17.21 -13.72 -14.23
N ILE A 488 -16.52 -13.34 -13.16
CA ILE A 488 -15.19 -12.74 -13.23
C ILE A 488 -14.20 -13.72 -12.60
N ASP A 489 -13.12 -14.02 -13.32
CA ASP A 489 -12.11 -14.93 -12.79
C ASP A 489 -11.36 -14.28 -11.60
N PRO A 490 -11.26 -14.96 -10.44
CA PRO A 490 -10.55 -14.42 -9.27
C PRO A 490 -9.11 -14.02 -9.56
N SER A 491 -8.39 -14.75 -10.43
CA SER A 491 -7.01 -14.39 -10.74
C SER A 491 -6.94 -13.09 -11.53
N VAL A 492 -7.86 -12.88 -12.48
CA VAL A 492 -7.93 -11.62 -13.24
C VAL A 492 -8.21 -10.45 -12.29
N ALA A 493 -9.19 -10.61 -11.39
CA ALA A 493 -9.54 -9.55 -10.44
C ALA A 493 -8.36 -9.19 -9.52
N ILE A 494 -7.73 -10.18 -8.89
CA ILE A 494 -6.67 -9.97 -7.90
C ILE A 494 -5.38 -9.50 -8.57
N PHE A 495 -4.89 -10.17 -9.62
CA PHE A 495 -3.62 -9.76 -10.24
C PHE A 495 -3.69 -8.41 -10.93
N LEU A 496 -4.83 -8.08 -11.56
CA LEU A 496 -5.00 -6.74 -12.14
C LEU A 496 -4.99 -5.67 -11.04
N PHE A 497 -5.60 -5.96 -9.88
CA PHE A 497 -5.49 -5.08 -8.72
C PHE A 497 -4.04 -4.91 -8.25
N GLU A 498 -3.28 -5.99 -8.10
CA GLU A 498 -1.88 -5.93 -7.66
C GLU A 498 -1.01 -5.11 -8.62
N ILE A 499 -1.23 -5.24 -9.93
CA ILE A 499 -0.52 -4.46 -10.96
C ILE A 499 -0.81 -2.95 -10.79
N ILE A 500 -2.08 -2.58 -10.69
CA ILE A 500 -2.50 -1.18 -10.50
C ILE A 500 -2.07 -0.64 -9.14
N HIS A 501 -2.12 -1.45 -8.08
CA HIS A 501 -1.68 -1.05 -6.75
C HIS A 501 -0.17 -0.76 -6.73
N SER A 502 0.63 -1.61 -7.37
CA SER A 502 2.08 -1.48 -7.46
C SER A 502 2.49 -0.26 -8.28
N HIS A 503 1.81 0.01 -9.40
CA HIS A 503 2.11 1.13 -10.30
C HIS A 503 1.26 2.39 -10.03
N ARG A 504 0.58 2.48 -8.88
CA ARG A 504 -0.40 3.53 -8.58
C ARG A 504 0.09 4.96 -8.82
N LEU A 505 1.34 5.26 -8.44
CA LEU A 505 1.93 6.59 -8.60
C LEU A 505 2.15 6.92 -10.07
N SER A 506 2.55 5.93 -10.87
CA SER A 506 2.70 6.10 -12.32
C SER A 506 1.34 6.38 -12.97
N PHE A 507 0.28 5.70 -12.54
CA PHE A 507 -1.08 5.97 -13.03
C PHE A 507 -1.57 7.37 -12.68
N ILE A 508 -1.28 7.86 -11.48
CA ILE A 508 -1.61 9.24 -11.09
C ILE A 508 -0.87 10.24 -11.99
N ARG A 509 0.43 10.03 -12.24
CA ARG A 509 1.26 10.91 -13.10
C ARG A 509 0.77 11.00 -14.54
N ILE A 510 0.07 10.00 -15.06
CA ILE A 510 -0.50 10.02 -16.42
C ILE A 510 -1.64 11.04 -16.55
N SER A 511 -2.31 11.41 -15.45
CA SER A 511 -3.39 12.40 -15.46
C SER A 511 -2.94 13.71 -14.80
N PRO A 512 -2.62 14.75 -15.60
CA PRO A 512 -2.16 16.03 -15.06
C PRO A 512 -3.14 16.69 -14.10
N SER A 513 -4.45 16.59 -14.37
CA SER A 513 -5.49 17.15 -13.49
C SER A 513 -5.54 16.47 -12.12
N VAL A 514 -5.42 15.13 -12.09
CA VAL A 514 -5.40 14.36 -10.83
C VAL A 514 -4.10 14.64 -10.06
N LEU A 515 -2.97 14.68 -10.77
CA LEU A 515 -1.68 15.02 -10.16
C LEU A 515 -1.70 16.42 -9.54
N ASN A 516 -2.22 17.41 -10.25
CA ASN A 516 -2.30 18.79 -9.76
C ASN A 516 -3.16 18.90 -8.50
N GLU A 517 -4.30 18.21 -8.45
CA GLU A 517 -5.16 18.18 -7.25
C GLU A 517 -4.41 17.61 -6.04
N ILE A 518 -3.74 16.47 -6.20
CA ILE A 518 -2.99 15.79 -5.13
C ILE A 518 -1.83 16.66 -4.64
N VAL A 519 -1.04 17.23 -5.56
CA VAL A 519 0.12 18.06 -5.22
C VAL A 519 -0.33 19.36 -4.54
N THR A 520 -1.38 20.00 -5.04
CA THR A 520 -1.93 21.23 -4.44
C THR A 520 -2.40 21.00 -3.01
N TYR A 521 -3.14 19.91 -2.77
CA TYR A 521 -3.58 19.54 -1.43
C TYR A 521 -2.40 19.18 -0.52
N SER A 522 -1.43 18.39 -1.01
CA SER A 522 -0.23 18.05 -0.25
C SER A 522 0.53 19.30 0.21
N ASN A 523 0.73 20.26 -0.70
CA ASN A 523 1.47 21.49 -0.40
C ASN A 523 0.70 22.39 0.57
N SER A 524 -0.63 22.46 0.48
CA SER A 524 -1.44 23.25 1.39
C SER A 524 -1.46 22.65 2.80
N VAL A 525 -1.56 21.32 2.92
CA VAL A 525 -1.50 20.61 4.21
C VAL A 525 -0.12 20.72 4.84
N PHE A 526 0.94 20.57 4.06
CA PHE A 526 2.31 20.68 4.58
C PHE A 526 2.57 22.06 5.23
N ARG A 527 2.06 23.13 4.62
CA ARG A 527 2.16 24.50 5.17
C ARG A 527 1.42 24.73 6.49
N LEU A 528 0.52 23.83 6.91
CA LEU A 528 -0.18 23.96 8.19
C LEU A 528 0.72 23.71 9.40
N GLY A 529 1.86 23.04 9.21
CA GLY A 529 2.82 22.83 10.30
C GLY A 529 3.63 24.07 10.64
N ASP A 530 3.66 25.08 9.77
CA ASP A 530 4.28 26.36 10.05
C ASP A 530 3.40 27.19 11.01
N ALA A 531 3.93 27.48 12.19
CA ALA A 531 3.20 28.20 13.22
C ALA A 531 3.02 29.68 12.81
N ALA A 532 1.76 30.10 12.68
CA ALA A 532 1.42 31.46 12.29
C ALA A 532 2.07 32.50 13.22
N LYS A 533 2.89 33.38 12.65
CA LYS A 533 3.51 34.50 13.35
C LYS A 533 2.65 35.76 13.28
N THR A 534 2.54 36.46 14.39
CA THR A 534 2.07 37.86 14.36
C THR A 534 3.16 38.73 13.73
N PRO A 535 2.82 39.89 13.12
CA PRO A 535 3.82 40.80 12.56
C PRO A 535 4.89 41.23 13.58
N VAL A 536 4.53 41.29 14.86
CA VAL A 536 5.46 41.60 15.96
C VAL A 536 6.48 40.47 16.15
N VAL A 537 6.04 39.21 16.16
CA VAL A 537 6.93 38.05 16.27
C VAL A 537 7.81 37.93 15.02
N ALA A 538 7.24 38.10 13.83
CA ALA A 538 7.99 38.04 12.57
C ALA A 538 9.12 39.09 12.51
N ALA A 539 8.88 40.29 13.04
CA ALA A 539 9.90 41.36 13.09
C ALA A 539 11.02 41.11 14.12
N MET A 540 10.78 40.27 15.14
CA MET A 540 11.78 39.95 16.17
C MET A 540 12.56 38.67 15.87
N ALA A 541 11.91 37.69 15.23
CA ALA A 541 12.39 36.35 15.05
C ALA A 541 12.07 35.86 13.62
N PRO A 542 12.99 36.05 12.67
CA PRO A 542 12.73 35.73 11.27
C PRO A 542 12.66 34.22 11.00
N LEU A 543 13.26 33.38 11.85
CA LEU A 543 13.17 31.91 11.71
C LEU A 543 11.81 31.37 12.13
N ASP A 544 11.20 30.56 11.28
CA ASP A 544 9.86 30.00 11.49
C ASP A 544 9.88 28.80 12.43
N PHE A 545 8.76 28.57 13.12
CA PHE A 545 8.60 27.41 13.99
C PHE A 545 7.67 26.42 13.30
N TRP A 546 8.24 25.31 12.85
CA TRP A 546 7.48 24.21 12.29
C TRP A 546 7.25 23.15 13.38
N SER A 547 5.99 22.79 13.60
CA SER A 547 5.64 21.70 14.51
C SER A 547 4.48 20.86 13.97
N VAL A 548 4.05 19.90 14.78
CA VAL A 548 2.91 19.04 14.50
C VAL A 548 1.61 19.85 14.49
N PHE A 549 0.69 19.48 13.60
CA PHE A 549 -0.57 20.20 13.43
C PHE A 549 -1.78 19.27 13.43
N GLN A 550 -2.90 19.78 13.92
CA GLN A 550 -4.19 19.11 13.81
C GLN A 550 -4.65 19.15 12.35
N ILE A 551 -4.98 18.00 11.77
CA ILE A 551 -5.49 17.99 10.39
C ILE A 551 -6.83 18.72 10.30
N PRO A 552 -7.06 19.47 9.21
CA PRO A 552 -8.38 19.99 8.92
C PRO A 552 -9.31 18.82 8.56
N LYS A 553 -10.59 19.14 8.34
CA LYS A 553 -11.55 18.15 7.84
C LYS A 553 -11.00 17.50 6.55
N LYS A 554 -10.94 16.17 6.55
CA LYS A 554 -10.43 15.37 5.42
C LYS A 554 -11.19 15.70 4.13
N ASP A 555 -10.45 16.03 3.08
CA ASP A 555 -11.04 16.45 1.79
C ASP A 555 -11.41 15.23 0.93
N ALA A 556 -12.67 15.17 0.53
CA ALA A 556 -13.20 14.05 -0.24
C ALA A 556 -12.68 14.03 -1.69
N THR A 557 -12.42 15.20 -2.27
CA THR A 557 -11.88 15.34 -3.63
C THR A 557 -10.44 14.82 -3.68
N PHE A 558 -9.63 15.19 -2.70
CA PHE A 558 -8.27 14.69 -2.52
C PHE A 558 -8.23 13.17 -2.36
N LEU A 559 -9.10 12.61 -1.51
CA LEU A 559 -9.19 11.16 -1.32
C LEU A 559 -9.61 10.46 -2.63
N ALA A 560 -10.62 10.98 -3.33
CA ALA A 560 -11.06 10.43 -4.61
C ALA A 560 -9.94 10.48 -5.67
N ALA A 561 -9.22 11.59 -5.76
CA ALA A 561 -8.07 11.76 -6.65
C ALA A 561 -6.95 10.77 -6.31
N SER A 562 -6.63 10.60 -5.02
CA SER A 562 -5.59 9.67 -4.54
C SER A 562 -5.92 8.20 -4.85
N PHE A 563 -7.20 7.83 -4.83
CA PHE A 563 -7.68 6.49 -5.18
C PHE A 563 -8.10 6.34 -6.66
N PHE A 564 -7.87 7.36 -7.50
CA PHE A 564 -8.19 7.35 -8.93
C PHE A 564 -7.76 6.07 -9.66
N PRO A 565 -6.53 5.52 -9.49
CA PRO A 565 -6.15 4.29 -10.18
C PRO A 565 -7.07 3.10 -9.88
N LYS A 566 -7.60 3.00 -8.65
CA LYS A 566 -8.49 1.91 -8.23
C LYS A 566 -9.90 2.13 -8.75
N ILE A 567 -10.34 3.37 -8.86
CA ILE A 567 -11.60 3.74 -9.51
C ILE A 567 -11.53 3.41 -11.01
N SER A 568 -10.44 3.76 -11.70
CA SER A 568 -10.22 3.40 -13.11
C SER A 568 -10.18 1.88 -13.31
N LEU A 569 -9.60 1.14 -12.37
CA LEU A 569 -9.60 -0.32 -12.38
C LEU A 569 -11.02 -0.91 -12.38
N LEU A 570 -11.95 -0.36 -11.60
CA LEU A 570 -13.36 -0.80 -11.63
C LEU A 570 -13.97 -0.62 -13.02
N ALA A 571 -13.69 0.51 -13.69
CA ALA A 571 -14.15 0.74 -15.06
C ALA A 571 -13.57 -0.30 -16.05
N ILE A 572 -12.28 -0.64 -15.92
CA ILE A 572 -11.63 -1.68 -16.75
C ILE A 572 -12.32 -3.04 -16.56
N VAL A 573 -12.67 -3.40 -15.33
CA VAL A 573 -13.36 -4.67 -15.03
C VAL A 573 -14.78 -4.69 -15.60
N ILE A 574 -15.50 -3.56 -15.56
CA ILE A 574 -16.82 -3.43 -16.19
C ILE A 574 -16.69 -3.60 -17.71
N CYS A 575 -15.75 -2.91 -18.35
CA CYS A 575 -15.49 -3.07 -19.78
C CYS A 575 -15.15 -4.52 -20.14
N TYR A 576 -14.30 -5.19 -19.34
CA TYR A 576 -13.98 -6.60 -19.51
C TYR A 576 -15.24 -7.49 -19.43
N ALA A 577 -16.10 -7.29 -18.44
CA ALA A 577 -17.34 -8.05 -18.28
C ALA A 577 -18.31 -7.83 -19.46
N LEU A 578 -18.46 -6.59 -19.93
CA LEU A 578 -19.31 -6.25 -21.07
C LEU A 578 -18.79 -6.86 -22.38
N LEU A 579 -17.49 -6.77 -22.66
CA LEU A 579 -16.86 -7.38 -23.83
C LEU A 579 -17.05 -8.90 -23.85
N ARG A 580 -16.92 -9.53 -22.67
CA ARG A 580 -17.11 -10.97 -22.52
C ARG A 580 -18.58 -11.39 -22.71
N LYS A 581 -19.52 -10.60 -22.20
CA LYS A 581 -20.95 -10.80 -22.43
C LYS A 581 -21.30 -10.67 -23.91
N LEU A 582 -20.74 -9.67 -24.59
CA LEU A 582 -20.89 -9.48 -26.04
C LEU A 582 -20.31 -10.66 -26.83
N TYR A 583 -19.13 -11.15 -26.45
CA TYR A 583 -18.51 -12.32 -27.07
C TYR A 583 -19.39 -13.58 -26.97
N ARG A 584 -19.95 -13.86 -25.78
CA ARG A 584 -20.85 -15.01 -25.57
C ARG A 584 -22.18 -14.89 -26.32
N TYR A 585 -22.64 -13.67 -26.57
CA TYR A 585 -23.82 -13.43 -27.39
C TYR A 585 -23.58 -13.82 -28.85
N PHE A 586 -22.40 -13.49 -29.41
CA PHE A 586 -22.04 -13.85 -30.78
C PHE A 586 -21.60 -15.31 -30.95
N TYR A 587 -21.03 -15.92 -29.91
CA TYR A 587 -20.56 -17.31 -29.91
C TYR A 587 -21.19 -18.11 -28.75
N PRO A 588 -22.49 -18.45 -28.83
CA PRO A 588 -23.17 -19.25 -27.81
C PRO A 588 -22.57 -20.66 -27.71
N GLU A 589 -22.55 -21.24 -26.50
CA GLU A 589 -22.12 -22.63 -26.31
C GLU A 589 -23.18 -23.61 -26.85
N ASP A 590 -22.74 -24.60 -27.63
CA ASP A 590 -23.61 -25.63 -28.21
C ASP A 590 -24.34 -26.44 -27.13
N ILE A 591 -25.63 -26.17 -26.94
CA ILE A 591 -26.52 -26.98 -26.12
C ILE A 591 -26.74 -28.29 -26.87
N HIS A 592 -26.16 -29.39 -26.37
CA HIS A 592 -26.42 -30.73 -26.91
C HIS A 592 -27.88 -31.12 -26.63
N GLN A 593 -28.78 -30.76 -27.55
CA GLN A 593 -30.18 -31.18 -27.53
C GLN A 593 -30.28 -32.67 -27.88
N ARG A 594 -31.10 -33.37 -27.10
CA ARG A 594 -31.36 -34.81 -27.16
C ARG A 594 -32.00 -35.19 -28.50
N SER A 595 -31.24 -35.79 -29.41
CA SER A 595 -31.78 -36.53 -30.56
C SER A 595 -32.14 -37.96 -30.12
N THR A 596 -33.16 -38.10 -29.29
CA THR A 596 -33.80 -39.42 -29.07
C THR A 596 -35.30 -39.21 -29.04
N ARG A 597 -35.87 -39.22 -30.24
CA ARG A 597 -37.31 -39.11 -30.49
C ARG A 597 -37.92 -40.51 -30.32
N SER A 598 -38.13 -40.95 -29.07
CA SER A 598 -38.99 -42.10 -28.81
C SER A 598 -40.43 -41.60 -28.67
N ALA A 599 -41.27 -41.98 -29.63
CA ALA A 599 -42.71 -41.75 -29.57
C ALA A 599 -43.30 -42.72 -28.54
N ASP A 600 -43.58 -42.22 -27.33
CA ASP A 600 -44.65 -42.69 -26.40
C ASP A 600 -44.37 -42.22 -24.96
N GLN A 601 -44.45 -40.91 -24.71
CA GLN A 601 -44.49 -40.37 -23.35
C GLN A 601 -45.50 -39.23 -23.26
N SER A 602 -46.27 -39.23 -22.16
CA SER A 602 -47.42 -38.34 -21.92
C SER A 602 -47.02 -36.87 -21.75
N ALA A 603 -47.96 -35.94 -21.95
CA ALA A 603 -47.70 -34.49 -21.89
C ALA A 603 -47.21 -34.02 -20.50
N ASN A 604 -47.68 -34.63 -19.40
CA ASN A 604 -47.18 -34.36 -18.05
C ASN A 604 -45.75 -34.88 -17.85
N GLU A 605 -45.42 -36.02 -18.45
CA GLU A 605 -44.07 -36.57 -18.42
C GLU A 605 -43.12 -35.72 -19.27
N LYS A 606 -43.57 -35.14 -20.39
CA LYS A 606 -42.81 -34.15 -21.15
C LYS A 606 -42.59 -32.84 -20.40
N ALA A 607 -43.57 -32.34 -19.65
CA ALA A 607 -43.41 -31.15 -18.82
C ALA A 607 -42.46 -31.41 -17.63
N ALA A 608 -42.61 -32.56 -16.95
CA ALA A 608 -41.73 -32.99 -15.88
C ALA A 608 -40.32 -33.30 -16.38
N ILE A 609 -40.14 -33.91 -17.56
CA ILE A 609 -38.84 -34.15 -18.21
C ILE A 609 -38.25 -32.86 -18.79
N ALA A 610 -39.06 -31.88 -19.21
CA ALA A 610 -38.57 -30.56 -19.62
C ALA A 610 -38.06 -29.76 -18.41
N GLN A 611 -38.73 -29.85 -17.26
CA GLN A 611 -38.33 -29.20 -16.01
C GLN A 611 -37.14 -29.93 -15.36
N LYS A 612 -37.15 -31.27 -15.33
CA LYS A 612 -36.08 -32.17 -14.85
C LYS A 612 -34.93 -32.32 -15.86
N GLY A 613 -35.13 -31.89 -17.11
CA GLY A 613 -34.11 -31.83 -18.16
C GLY A 613 -33.24 -30.57 -18.07
N ASN A 614 -33.75 -29.52 -17.42
CA ASN A 614 -33.01 -28.29 -17.18
C ASN A 614 -32.12 -28.34 -15.91
N LEU A 615 -32.52 -29.08 -14.87
CA LEU A 615 -31.80 -29.14 -13.59
C LEU A 615 -31.32 -30.56 -13.28
N THR A 616 -30.11 -30.69 -12.72
CA THR A 616 -29.53 -31.96 -12.24
C THR A 616 -30.18 -32.40 -10.93
N ASN A 617 -30.13 -33.71 -10.61
CA ASN A 617 -30.61 -34.22 -9.30
C ASN A 617 -29.91 -33.51 -8.13
N PHE A 618 -28.64 -33.13 -8.29
CA PHE A 618 -27.92 -32.29 -7.32
C PHE A 618 -28.62 -30.94 -7.10
N GLU A 619 -28.94 -30.20 -8.18
CA GLU A 619 -29.58 -28.89 -8.10
C GLU A 619 -30.99 -28.97 -7.48
N ILE A 620 -31.73 -30.05 -7.75
CA ILE A 620 -33.05 -30.29 -7.18
C ILE A 620 -32.95 -30.53 -5.67
N SER A 621 -32.03 -31.41 -5.23
CA SER A 621 -31.91 -31.80 -3.82
C SER A 621 -31.24 -30.73 -2.96
N THR A 622 -30.30 -29.94 -3.49
CA THR A 622 -29.60 -28.89 -2.73
C THR A 622 -30.15 -27.49 -2.97
N GLY A 623 -31.04 -27.30 -3.94
CA GLY A 623 -31.54 -25.98 -4.38
C GLY A 623 -30.46 -25.05 -4.94
N ALA A 624 -29.27 -25.58 -5.29
CA ALA A 624 -28.10 -24.79 -5.67
C ALA A 624 -27.88 -24.83 -7.18
N GLU A 625 -28.51 -23.90 -7.89
CA GLU A 625 -28.37 -23.79 -9.34
C GLU A 625 -26.90 -23.56 -9.77
N LEU A 626 -26.38 -24.47 -10.59
CA LEU A 626 -24.98 -24.53 -11.02
C LEU A 626 -24.66 -23.48 -12.08
N GLN A 627 -25.65 -23.10 -12.91
CA GLN A 627 -25.48 -22.18 -14.03
C GLN A 627 -25.66 -20.70 -13.66
N THR A 628 -26.50 -20.37 -12.69
CA THR A 628 -26.92 -18.99 -12.35
C THR A 628 -26.08 -18.32 -11.25
N ARG A 629 -25.00 -18.96 -10.80
CA ARG A 629 -24.03 -18.28 -9.93
C ARG A 629 -23.19 -17.28 -10.71
N PHE A 630 -23.31 -16.02 -10.32
CA PHE A 630 -22.48 -14.89 -10.77
C PHE A 630 -21.67 -14.35 -9.60
N GLY A 631 -20.51 -13.77 -9.89
CA GLY A 631 -19.55 -13.30 -8.90
C GLY A 631 -18.10 -13.58 -9.32
N ILE A 632 -17.20 -13.48 -8.35
CA ILE A 632 -15.78 -13.80 -8.50
C ILE A 632 -15.61 -15.33 -8.42
N ILE A 633 -15.80 -15.99 -9.56
CA ILE A 633 -15.83 -17.45 -9.71
C ILE A 633 -15.19 -17.77 -11.06
N SER A 634 -14.22 -18.68 -11.11
CA SER A 634 -13.61 -19.06 -12.40
C SER A 634 -14.62 -19.78 -13.31
N ASP A 635 -14.35 -19.76 -14.62
CA ASP A 635 -15.16 -20.49 -15.59
C ASP A 635 -14.89 -22.01 -15.51
N TYR A 636 -15.88 -22.76 -15.05
CA TYR A 636 -15.84 -24.21 -14.97
C TYR A 636 -16.94 -24.87 -15.79
N LYS A 637 -16.68 -26.09 -16.25
CA LYS A 637 -17.72 -26.94 -16.84
C LYS A 637 -18.61 -27.45 -15.72
N ASN A 638 -19.78 -26.83 -15.55
CA ASN A 638 -20.69 -27.17 -14.45
C ASN A 638 -21.36 -28.54 -14.61
N TYR A 639 -21.45 -29.06 -15.85
CA TYR A 639 -22.17 -30.30 -16.17
C TYR A 639 -21.32 -31.29 -16.96
N VAL A 640 -21.62 -32.58 -16.77
CA VAL A 640 -21.14 -33.67 -17.63
C VAL A 640 -22.35 -34.47 -18.12
N TYR A 641 -22.33 -34.86 -19.38
CA TYR A 641 -23.39 -35.66 -19.98
C TYR A 641 -22.94 -37.12 -20.10
N PHE A 642 -23.65 -38.03 -19.44
CA PHE A 642 -23.45 -39.48 -19.57
C PHE A 642 -24.70 -40.12 -20.15
N LYS A 643 -24.54 -40.85 -21.26
CA LYS A 643 -25.63 -41.57 -21.94
C LYS A 643 -26.88 -40.69 -22.17
N GLY A 644 -26.68 -39.40 -22.48
CA GLY A 644 -27.75 -38.44 -22.72
C GLY A 644 -28.43 -37.84 -21.48
N MET A 645 -27.97 -38.17 -20.26
CA MET A 645 -28.45 -37.57 -19.01
C MET A 645 -27.44 -36.52 -18.48
N LYS A 646 -27.97 -35.43 -17.92
CA LYS A 646 -27.20 -34.29 -17.38
C LYS A 646 -26.84 -34.56 -15.92
N PHE A 647 -25.53 -34.60 -15.60
CA PHE A 647 -25.00 -34.76 -14.25
C PHE A 647 -24.20 -33.52 -13.83
N ALA A 648 -24.14 -33.26 -12.53
CA ALA A 648 -23.26 -32.24 -11.97
C ALA A 648 -21.81 -32.71 -12.07
N SER A 649 -20.93 -31.88 -12.63
CA SER A 649 -19.50 -32.22 -12.68
C SER A 649 -18.86 -32.08 -11.28
N ALA A 650 -17.69 -32.70 -11.07
CA ALA A 650 -16.91 -32.48 -9.86
C ALA A 650 -16.58 -30.99 -9.62
N ASP A 651 -16.30 -30.24 -10.69
CA ASP A 651 -16.12 -28.78 -10.61
C ASP A 651 -17.44 -28.08 -10.26
N GLY A 652 -18.58 -28.54 -10.78
CA GLY A 652 -19.91 -28.02 -10.48
C GLY A 652 -20.28 -28.18 -9.01
N VAL A 653 -20.15 -29.40 -8.47
CA VAL A 653 -20.42 -29.69 -7.04
C VAL A 653 -19.55 -28.82 -6.14
N TYR A 654 -18.25 -28.78 -6.44
CA TYR A 654 -17.29 -28.03 -5.64
C TYR A 654 -17.53 -26.52 -5.72
N CYS A 655 -17.69 -25.96 -6.92
CA CYS A 655 -17.92 -24.53 -7.15
C CYS A 655 -19.30 -24.04 -6.67
N SER A 656 -20.27 -24.94 -6.48
CA SER A 656 -21.50 -24.65 -5.74
C SER A 656 -21.31 -24.56 -4.22
N GLY A 657 -20.11 -24.87 -3.72
CA GLY A 657 -19.75 -24.77 -2.31
C GLY A 657 -20.09 -26.03 -1.51
N TYR A 658 -19.99 -27.21 -2.11
CA TYR A 658 -20.23 -28.49 -1.46
C TYR A 658 -19.07 -29.46 -1.63
N VAL A 659 -18.89 -30.33 -0.64
CA VAL A 659 -17.97 -31.47 -0.68
C VAL A 659 -18.64 -32.70 -0.08
N ILE A 660 -18.14 -33.87 -0.43
CA ILE A 660 -18.63 -35.15 0.06
C ILE A 660 -17.64 -35.67 1.11
N VAL A 661 -18.14 -35.86 2.33
CA VAL A 661 -17.42 -36.40 3.47
C VAL A 661 -17.58 -37.92 3.48
N ASN A 662 -16.44 -38.63 3.40
CA ASN A 662 -16.33 -40.09 3.39
C ASN A 662 -17.27 -40.81 2.40
N GLY A 663 -17.58 -40.17 1.26
CA GLY A 663 -18.48 -40.72 0.25
C GLY A 663 -19.96 -40.86 0.66
N LYS A 664 -20.33 -40.43 1.89
CA LYS A 664 -21.66 -40.67 2.48
C LYS A 664 -22.48 -39.41 2.69
N PHE A 665 -21.82 -38.28 2.99
CA PHE A 665 -22.51 -37.05 3.36
C PHE A 665 -22.05 -35.88 2.51
N LEU A 666 -22.98 -35.22 1.82
CA LEU A 666 -22.75 -33.96 1.15
C LEU A 666 -22.92 -32.81 2.16
N VAL A 667 -21.83 -32.06 2.36
CA VAL A 667 -21.76 -30.96 3.32
C VAL A 667 -21.33 -29.69 2.61
N SER A 668 -21.90 -28.55 2.97
CA SER A 668 -21.44 -27.28 2.43
C SER A 668 -20.03 -26.95 2.94
N SER A 669 -19.11 -26.63 2.03
CA SER A 669 -17.70 -26.36 2.34
C SER A 669 -17.52 -25.18 3.30
N LYS A 670 -18.40 -24.16 3.23
CA LYS A 670 -18.41 -23.01 4.15
C LYS A 670 -18.71 -23.40 5.61
N HIS A 671 -19.43 -24.51 5.83
CA HIS A 671 -19.79 -24.97 7.16
C HIS A 671 -18.79 -25.96 7.76
N LEU A 672 -17.83 -26.47 6.97
CA LEU A 672 -16.83 -27.41 7.46
C LEU A 672 -15.98 -26.85 8.60
N MET A 673 -15.63 -25.56 8.55
CA MET A 673 -14.88 -24.91 9.64
C MET A 673 -15.67 -24.95 10.95
N ALA A 674 -16.97 -24.67 10.88
CA ALA A 674 -17.87 -24.78 12.02
C ALA A 674 -18.00 -26.23 12.51
N VAL A 675 -18.06 -27.21 11.61
CA VAL A 675 -18.07 -28.64 11.98
C VAL A 675 -16.80 -29.05 12.72
N VAL A 676 -15.63 -28.64 12.25
CA VAL A 676 -14.34 -28.90 12.90
C VAL A 676 -14.30 -28.25 14.29
N MET A 677 -14.72 -26.99 14.40
CA MET A 677 -14.80 -26.27 15.68
C MET A 677 -15.79 -26.92 16.66
N MET A 678 -16.99 -27.30 16.20
CA MET A 678 -17.98 -28.01 17.03
C MET A 678 -17.42 -29.34 17.53
N LYS A 679 -16.61 -30.03 16.72
CA LYS A 679 -15.93 -31.26 17.11
C LYS A 679 -14.81 -31.02 18.13
N MET A 680 -14.01 -29.97 17.97
CA MET A 680 -12.93 -29.63 18.92
C MET A 680 -13.48 -29.22 20.28
N VAL A 681 -14.49 -28.34 20.31
CA VAL A 681 -15.10 -27.80 21.54
C VAL A 681 -16.16 -28.74 22.12
N ARG A 682 -16.52 -29.82 21.41
CA ARG A 682 -17.60 -30.77 21.76
C ARG A 682 -18.95 -30.09 22.04
N THR A 683 -19.16 -28.89 21.50
CA THR A 683 -20.35 -28.07 21.73
C THR A 683 -20.95 -27.64 20.40
N ARG A 684 -22.28 -27.76 20.26
CA ARG A 684 -23.01 -27.29 19.08
C ARG A 684 -23.37 -25.82 19.24
N PHE A 685 -22.59 -24.92 18.63
CA PHE A 685 -22.85 -23.48 18.64
C PHE A 685 -23.51 -22.96 17.35
N THR A 686 -23.66 -23.79 16.31
CA THR A 686 -24.36 -23.41 15.07
C THR A 686 -25.05 -24.61 14.42
N ASN A 687 -26.11 -24.34 13.66
CA ASN A 687 -26.85 -25.38 12.94
C ASN A 687 -26.22 -25.63 11.58
N VAL A 688 -25.61 -26.80 11.39
CA VAL A 688 -25.07 -27.24 10.11
C VAL A 688 -25.89 -28.42 9.61
N TYR A 689 -26.23 -28.40 8.32
CA TYR A 689 -26.98 -29.48 7.67
C TYR A 689 -26.08 -30.25 6.70
N ALA A 690 -26.30 -31.56 6.63
CA ALA A 690 -25.64 -32.49 5.72
C ALA A 690 -26.69 -33.36 5.00
N TYR A 691 -26.49 -33.62 3.71
CA TYR A 691 -27.37 -34.49 2.92
C TYR A 691 -26.72 -35.86 2.75
N GLU A 692 -27.50 -36.92 2.85
CA GLU A 692 -26.99 -38.27 2.62
C GLU A 692 -26.87 -38.55 1.11
N VAL A 693 -25.76 -39.17 0.70
CA VAL A 693 -25.47 -39.53 -0.69
C VAL A 693 -25.76 -41.02 -0.88
N GLU A 694 -26.63 -41.34 -1.84
CA GLU A 694 -27.04 -42.71 -2.17
C GLU A 694 -26.75 -42.98 -3.65
N GLY A 695 -25.68 -43.74 -3.92
CA GLY A 695 -25.17 -43.94 -5.27
C GLY A 695 -24.82 -42.60 -5.94
N ASN A 696 -25.40 -42.35 -7.12
CA ASN A 696 -25.18 -41.10 -7.88
C ASN A 696 -26.24 -40.02 -7.59
N SER A 697 -27.00 -40.16 -6.50
CA SER A 697 -28.06 -39.24 -6.09
C SER A 697 -27.87 -38.72 -4.66
N VAL A 698 -28.44 -37.55 -4.39
CA VAL A 698 -28.45 -36.92 -3.06
C VAL A 698 -29.87 -37.04 -2.52
N LYS A 699 -30.05 -37.42 -1.25
CA LYS A 699 -31.38 -37.44 -0.63
C LYS A 699 -31.89 -36.01 -0.42
N ASP A 700 -33.19 -35.81 -0.63
CA ASP A 700 -33.84 -34.50 -0.43
C ASP A 700 -33.95 -34.11 1.07
N THR A 701 -33.71 -35.05 1.99
CA THR A 701 -33.78 -34.80 3.43
C THR A 701 -32.42 -34.41 4.01
N ALA A 702 -32.35 -33.19 4.56
CA ALA A 702 -31.18 -32.69 5.25
C ALA A 702 -31.13 -33.18 6.70
N ARG A 703 -29.98 -33.69 7.14
CA ARG A 703 -29.70 -34.11 8.52
C ARG A 703 -28.91 -33.04 9.26
N LEU A 704 -29.30 -32.73 10.50
CA LEU A 704 -28.55 -31.82 11.36
C LEU A 704 -27.26 -32.48 11.88
N VAL A 705 -26.15 -31.77 11.80
CA VAL A 705 -24.82 -32.21 12.22
C VAL A 705 -24.60 -31.91 13.71
N TYR A 706 -24.14 -32.93 14.44
CA TYR A 706 -23.72 -32.87 15.84
C TYR A 706 -22.21 -33.11 15.95
N PRO A 707 -21.56 -32.77 17.09
CA PRO A 707 -20.12 -33.02 17.30
C PRO A 707 -19.68 -34.48 17.06
N GLU A 708 -20.61 -35.43 17.29
CA GLU A 708 -20.40 -36.87 17.11
C GLU A 708 -20.77 -37.39 15.70
N THR A 709 -21.33 -36.54 14.82
CA THR A 709 -21.81 -36.99 13.49
C THR A 709 -20.68 -37.41 12.55
N PHE A 710 -19.52 -36.75 12.61
CA PHE A 710 -18.35 -37.08 11.79
C PHE A 710 -17.17 -37.47 12.65
N THR A 711 -16.47 -38.54 12.33
CA THR A 711 -15.17 -38.88 12.95
C THR A 711 -14.05 -37.99 12.39
N TRP A 712 -12.90 -37.92 13.07
CA TRP A 712 -11.72 -37.23 12.54
C TRP A 712 -11.24 -37.84 11.22
N SER A 713 -11.33 -39.17 11.09
CA SER A 713 -11.08 -39.87 9.84
C SER A 713 -12.05 -39.45 8.73
N ASP A 714 -13.33 -39.24 9.04
CA ASP A 714 -14.30 -38.82 8.01
C ASP A 714 -13.94 -37.45 7.44
N LEU A 715 -13.55 -36.50 8.29
CA LEU A 715 -13.17 -35.13 7.89
C LEU A 715 -11.86 -35.09 7.07
N TRP A 716 -11.03 -36.13 7.16
CA TRP A 716 -9.82 -36.28 6.32
C TRP A 716 -10.13 -36.83 4.91
N HIS A 717 -11.27 -37.52 4.76
CA HIS A 717 -11.69 -38.15 3.50
C HIS A 717 -12.73 -37.30 2.76
N LEU A 718 -12.28 -36.15 2.24
CA LEU A 718 -13.11 -35.24 1.43
C LEU A 718 -13.01 -35.59 -0.07
N ASN A 719 -14.14 -35.62 -0.78
CA ASN A 719 -14.22 -35.97 -2.20
C ASN A 719 -15.32 -35.17 -2.93
N VAL A 720 -15.34 -35.22 -4.26
CA VAL A 720 -16.30 -34.55 -5.17
C VAL A 720 -16.84 -35.49 -6.28
N ASN A 721 -16.43 -36.76 -6.27
CA ASN A 721 -16.62 -37.68 -7.42
C ASN A 721 -17.91 -38.51 -7.44
N VAL A 722 -18.75 -38.48 -6.40
CA VAL A 722 -19.79 -39.50 -6.22
C VAL A 722 -21.02 -39.28 -7.14
N LEU A 723 -21.10 -38.18 -7.90
CA LEU A 723 -22.23 -37.89 -8.79
C LEU A 723 -21.96 -38.19 -10.28
N LEU A 724 -20.99 -39.08 -10.56
CA LEU A 724 -20.58 -39.50 -11.91
C LEU A 724 -20.88 -40.97 -12.17
#